data_AF-A0AAE1HN70-F1
#
_entry.id   AF-A0AAE1HN70-F1
#
_cell.length_a   1.000
_cell.length_b   1.000
_cell.length_c   1.000
_cell.angle_alpha   90.00
_cell.angle_beta   90.00
_cell.angle_gamma   90.00
#
_symmetry.space_group_name_H-M   'P 1'
#
loop_
_entity.id
_entity.type
_entity.pdbx_description
1 polymer ?
#
loop_
_entity_poly.entity_id
_entity_poly.type
_entity_poly.pdbx_seq_one_letter_code
_entity_poly.pdbx_strand_id
1 'polypeptide(L)'
;MAAALINEYNYEYLCVPCDRVFVGKDDFLSHLRRTPHAVPILCGKCNQEYHHLTSLIRHIKNTHIQEAQNNDVILDQMEVDGAVGDGVEENPDCGGEDADHGDQMEQVSEEESSDEEIVDLVRSAGQMTLNLRQSGSVTGSAIERFQHECFKMVRDTSKSLKQKVKKFLADENINTPQSRALLQELHVDDPFSQLRTMKQQLKYFSSELGLVPPETKFLDYRVDYKLNTETLQYEPTRVAMSFEYIPVIKTLTLLMKNEKIRNLIDAETASQDGIFRSYLDGRRAQTHPLVSRFPKILRLQLYWDDVEVVNPLGSKTTIHKIAAFYFSIQNLPPVESSQLSSIYLLALAYSEDIKTAGGFEKVLAPFLAELRRLESETGVVIDLDIGRPFTLRATLTVLCADSLAAHDIMGLLSPSARHFCRYCMVSRPDFRANLLAVGERRTKAMLEDHVRMVRERRSQEKECGVRKSCSLHLSRGFDATCDIIFDCFHDLLEGVCHWVISLSLRSFINASEYFSLKQFNGRIAAFNYGVNDFKNKPSVNFTVDSLNGSKLKQTGSQMWCLTRIFGFLVADVPEGDENLKLVNLLQAILLIVFSEAVRAEDITRLEELIAEHHILFQRLHVTPENDVFDELSDDENDAEDIDNPDDPAEGEAFAENQRRRAHKKVTPGNKLHHLVHYPEVFRDHGSLIRYWCARYEGRHQIFSKYGSICCNFINIVKSMAQMYQLSTLSGILKTSYRAEEMELQGPQNISVE
;
A
#
# COMPACT_ATOMS: atom_id res chain seq x y z
N MET A 1 -0.18 -31.21 -16.87
CA MET A 1 0.12 -32.17 -17.96
C MET A 1 0.69 -31.43 -19.16
N ALA A 2 1.97 -31.04 -19.11
CA ALA A 2 2.72 -30.56 -20.26
C ALA A 2 4.19 -30.85 -19.97
N ALA A 3 4.84 -31.64 -20.83
CA ALA A 3 6.28 -31.89 -20.77
C ALA A 3 6.87 -31.40 -22.09
N ALA A 4 7.80 -30.46 -22.02
CA ALA A 4 8.64 -30.07 -23.15
C ALA A 4 9.83 -31.04 -23.17
N LEU A 5 9.98 -31.83 -24.24
CA LEU A 5 11.21 -32.55 -24.52
C LEU A 5 12.12 -31.62 -25.33
N ILE A 6 13.27 -31.27 -24.78
CA ILE A 6 14.21 -30.30 -25.36
C ILE A 6 15.19 -31.05 -26.26
N ASN A 7 15.20 -30.72 -27.55
CA ASN A 7 16.34 -30.97 -28.43
C ASN A 7 16.63 -29.71 -29.26
N GLU A 8 17.91 -29.46 -29.47
CA GLU A 8 18.45 -28.18 -29.92
C GLU A 8 17.91 -27.73 -31.29
N TYR A 9 17.44 -26.47 -31.35
CA TYR A 9 17.12 -25.64 -32.53
C TYR A 9 15.75 -25.74 -33.24
N ASN A 10 14.71 -26.37 -32.69
CA ASN A 10 13.31 -26.06 -33.05
C ASN A 10 12.32 -26.52 -31.97
N TYR A 11 11.43 -25.64 -31.50
CA TYR A 11 10.47 -25.95 -30.44
C TYR A 11 9.26 -26.71 -31.03
N GLU A 12 9.19 -28.01 -30.77
CA GLU A 12 8.04 -28.84 -31.12
C GLU A 12 7.11 -29.04 -29.90
N TYR A 13 5.84 -28.67 -30.05
CA TYR A 13 4.80 -28.80 -29.05
C TYR A 13 3.95 -30.04 -29.33
N LEU A 14 3.96 -31.02 -28.42
CA LEU A 14 3.16 -32.25 -28.54
C LEU A 14 1.82 -32.09 -27.80
N CYS A 15 0.72 -32.32 -28.50
CA CYS A 15 -0.60 -32.49 -27.89
C CYS A 15 -0.79 -33.96 -27.47
N VAL A 16 -0.44 -34.29 -26.23
CA VAL A 16 -0.53 -35.66 -25.67
C VAL A 16 -1.89 -36.35 -25.88
N PRO A 17 -3.05 -35.66 -25.80
CA PRO A 17 -4.33 -36.34 -26.03
C PRO A 17 -4.61 -36.76 -27.49
N CYS A 18 -3.86 -36.26 -28.48
CA CYS A 18 -4.05 -36.63 -29.89
C CYS A 18 -2.75 -36.94 -30.63
N ASP A 19 -1.62 -36.99 -29.92
CA ASP A 19 -0.25 -37.20 -30.40
C ASP A 19 0.19 -36.33 -31.60
N ARG A 20 -0.43 -35.16 -31.80
CA ARG A 20 -0.01 -34.22 -32.84
C ARG A 20 1.11 -33.30 -32.37
N VAL A 21 2.11 -33.13 -33.21
CA VAL A 21 3.27 -32.26 -32.99
C VAL A 21 3.10 -30.96 -33.79
N PHE A 22 3.38 -29.82 -33.15
CA PHE A 22 3.27 -28.49 -33.72
C PHE A 22 4.59 -27.74 -33.60
N VAL A 23 5.08 -27.15 -34.68
CA VAL A 23 6.37 -26.45 -34.71
C VAL A 23 6.25 -25.00 -34.20
N GLY A 24 5.02 -24.49 -34.04
CA GLY A 24 4.72 -23.13 -33.59
C GLY A 24 3.80 -23.09 -32.37
N LYS A 25 4.10 -22.18 -31.42
CA LYS A 25 3.29 -21.97 -30.21
C LYS A 25 1.85 -21.58 -30.56
N ASP A 26 1.65 -20.73 -31.55
CA ASP A 26 0.32 -20.23 -31.91
C ASP A 26 -0.53 -21.30 -32.59
N ASP A 27 0.08 -22.17 -33.41
CA ASP A 27 -0.60 -23.32 -34.01
C ASP A 27 -1.00 -24.36 -32.96
N PHE A 28 -0.11 -24.61 -31.98
CA PHE A 28 -0.41 -25.47 -30.84
C PHE A 28 -1.57 -24.92 -29.98
N LEU A 29 -1.54 -23.63 -29.67
CA LEU A 29 -2.61 -22.98 -28.90
C LEU A 29 -3.93 -22.92 -29.68
N SER A 30 -3.89 -22.69 -30.99
CA SER A 30 -5.05 -22.75 -31.88
C SER A 30 -5.65 -24.16 -31.90
N HIS A 31 -4.81 -25.19 -31.98
CA HIS A 31 -5.21 -26.58 -31.93
C HIS A 31 -5.91 -26.96 -30.61
N LEU A 32 -5.33 -26.60 -29.46
CA LEU A 32 -5.92 -26.83 -28.13
C LEU A 32 -7.28 -26.13 -27.93
N ARG A 33 -7.50 -25.01 -28.61
CA ARG A 33 -8.77 -24.24 -28.54
C ARG A 33 -9.88 -24.82 -29.44
N ARG A 34 -9.52 -25.44 -30.56
CA ARG A 34 -10.47 -25.81 -31.64
C ARG A 34 -10.75 -27.30 -31.75
N THR A 35 -9.89 -28.16 -31.23
CA THR A 35 -9.99 -29.61 -31.45
C THR A 35 -10.65 -30.30 -30.24
N PRO A 36 -11.73 -31.09 -30.43
CA PRO A 36 -12.25 -31.95 -29.37
C PRO A 36 -11.27 -33.09 -29.10
N HIS A 37 -10.93 -33.31 -27.82
CA HIS A 37 -10.03 -34.38 -27.43
C HIS A 37 -10.84 -35.64 -27.10
N ALA A 38 -10.37 -36.80 -27.60
CA ALA A 38 -11.04 -38.09 -27.41
C ALA A 38 -11.07 -38.53 -25.94
N VAL A 39 -10.13 -38.04 -25.12
CA VAL A 39 -10.11 -38.23 -23.68
C VAL A 39 -10.67 -36.96 -23.01
N PRO A 40 -11.71 -37.07 -22.17
CA PRO A 40 -12.26 -35.93 -21.46
C PRO A 40 -11.23 -35.33 -20.49
N ILE A 41 -11.18 -34.00 -20.44
CA ILE A 41 -10.35 -33.22 -19.52
C ILE A 41 -11.17 -32.97 -18.26
N LEU A 42 -10.71 -33.49 -17.13
CA LEU A 42 -11.38 -33.34 -15.84
C LEU A 42 -11.07 -31.99 -15.19
N CYS A 43 -12.09 -31.35 -14.62
CA CYS A 43 -11.89 -30.23 -13.71
C CYS A 43 -11.29 -30.72 -12.40
N GLY A 44 -10.09 -30.25 -12.04
CA GLY A 44 -9.42 -30.68 -10.81
C GLY A 44 -10.08 -30.27 -9.50
N LYS A 45 -11.22 -29.56 -9.53
CA LYS A 45 -12.01 -29.17 -8.35
C LYS A 45 -13.31 -29.95 -8.20
N CYS A 46 -14.07 -30.15 -9.28
CA CYS A 46 -15.37 -30.83 -9.22
C CYS A 46 -15.45 -32.12 -10.05
N ASN A 47 -14.34 -32.53 -10.68
CA ASN A 47 -14.22 -33.71 -11.54
C ASN A 47 -15.22 -33.78 -12.70
N GLN A 48 -15.81 -32.64 -13.12
CA GLN A 48 -16.61 -32.61 -14.35
C GLN A 48 -15.72 -32.74 -15.59
N GLU A 49 -16.22 -33.49 -16.57
CA GLU A 49 -15.55 -33.84 -17.82
C GLU A 49 -15.79 -32.81 -18.92
N TYR A 50 -14.73 -32.38 -19.60
CA TYR A 50 -14.80 -31.45 -20.73
C TYR A 50 -13.95 -31.93 -21.91
N HIS A 51 -14.56 -32.00 -23.09
CA HIS A 51 -13.83 -32.37 -24.32
C HIS A 51 -13.07 -31.20 -24.97
N HIS A 52 -13.29 -29.96 -24.49
CA HIS A 52 -12.64 -28.74 -24.96
C HIS A 52 -12.01 -27.95 -23.79
N LEU A 53 -10.78 -27.49 -23.96
CA LEU A 53 -10.07 -26.69 -22.97
C LEU A 53 -10.78 -25.35 -22.68
N THR A 54 -11.37 -24.73 -23.70
CA THR A 54 -12.19 -23.51 -23.57
C THR A 54 -13.44 -23.73 -22.73
N SER A 55 -14.04 -24.92 -22.77
CA SER A 55 -15.19 -25.28 -21.93
C SER A 55 -14.76 -25.49 -20.48
N LEU A 56 -13.64 -26.16 -20.25
CA LEU A 56 -13.07 -26.30 -18.91
C LEU A 56 -12.67 -24.95 -18.30
N ILE A 57 -11.99 -24.08 -19.07
CA ILE A 57 -11.59 -22.73 -18.60
C ILE A 57 -12.83 -21.90 -18.28
N ARG A 58 -13.86 -21.95 -19.13
CA ARG A 58 -15.13 -21.24 -18.90
C ARG A 58 -15.87 -21.78 -17.68
N HIS A 59 -15.91 -23.09 -17.49
CA HIS A 59 -16.43 -23.71 -16.28
C HIS A 59 -15.64 -23.28 -15.03
N ILE A 60 -14.31 -23.35 -15.05
CA ILE A 60 -13.49 -22.88 -13.93
C ILE A 60 -13.77 -21.39 -13.65
N LYS A 61 -13.89 -20.57 -14.70
CA LYS A 61 -14.20 -19.14 -14.57
C LYS A 61 -15.58 -18.88 -13.97
N ASN A 62 -16.60 -19.58 -14.45
CA ASN A 62 -17.99 -19.30 -14.09
C ASN A 62 -18.40 -20.02 -12.79
N THR A 63 -17.83 -21.19 -12.50
CA THR A 63 -18.28 -22.09 -11.44
C THR A 63 -17.28 -22.18 -10.28
N HIS A 64 -16.00 -21.82 -10.50
CA HIS A 64 -14.95 -21.90 -9.46
C HIS A 64 -14.21 -20.59 -9.19
N ILE A 65 -14.46 -19.54 -9.98
CA ILE A 65 -13.83 -18.21 -9.86
C ILE A 65 -14.88 -17.10 -9.59
N GLN A 66 -16.19 -17.39 -9.62
CA GLN A 66 -17.23 -16.37 -9.36
C GLN A 66 -17.30 -15.84 -7.91
N GLU A 67 -16.42 -16.27 -7.01
CA GLU A 67 -16.26 -15.66 -5.68
C GLU A 67 -15.07 -14.69 -5.58
N ALA A 68 -14.25 -14.54 -6.64
CA ALA A 68 -13.00 -13.77 -6.57
C ALA A 68 -12.90 -12.60 -7.57
N GLN A 69 -13.94 -12.27 -8.34
CA GLN A 69 -13.87 -11.21 -9.36
C GLN A 69 -14.99 -10.17 -9.28
N ASN A 70 -15.06 -9.46 -8.15
CA ASN A 70 -15.65 -8.11 -8.10
C ASN A 70 -14.62 -7.03 -7.75
N ASN A 71 -13.32 -7.31 -7.87
CA ASN A 71 -12.25 -6.32 -7.84
C ASN A 71 -11.30 -6.57 -9.01
N ASP A 72 -10.88 -5.47 -9.65
CA ASP A 72 -9.90 -5.34 -10.73
C ASP A 72 -10.39 -5.63 -12.15
N VAL A 73 -11.19 -4.70 -12.68
CA VAL A 73 -11.11 -4.31 -14.09
C VAL A 73 -10.62 -2.87 -14.13
N ILE A 74 -9.37 -2.70 -14.60
CA ILE A 74 -8.88 -1.72 -15.59
C ILE A 74 -7.34 -1.73 -15.43
N LEU A 75 -6.68 -2.46 -16.33
CA LEU A 75 -5.38 -2.14 -16.92
C LEU A 75 -5.11 -3.25 -17.93
N ASP A 76 -5.76 -3.12 -19.08
CA ASP A 76 -5.25 -3.70 -20.30
C ASP A 76 -5.45 -2.67 -21.41
N GLN A 77 -4.44 -2.57 -22.27
CA GLN A 77 -4.28 -1.68 -23.42
C GLN A 77 -3.63 -0.32 -23.13
N MET A 78 -2.28 -0.34 -23.18
CA MET A 78 -1.50 0.64 -23.92
C MET A 78 -0.12 0.02 -24.20
N GLU A 79 -0.06 -0.85 -25.21
CA GLU A 79 1.15 -1.03 -26.00
C GLU A 79 1.15 0.09 -27.05
N VAL A 80 2.13 0.97 -26.95
CA VAL A 80 2.49 1.92 -28.00
C VAL A 80 3.53 1.22 -28.86
N ASP A 81 3.19 0.95 -30.12
CA ASP A 81 4.18 0.94 -31.18
C ASP A 81 3.53 1.32 -32.52
N GLY A 82 4.33 1.99 -33.34
CA GLY A 82 3.87 2.89 -34.38
C GLY A 82 3.53 2.27 -35.74
N ALA A 83 2.61 2.98 -36.39
CA ALA A 83 2.66 3.44 -37.77
C ALA A 83 2.07 2.57 -38.92
N VAL A 84 1.21 3.29 -39.68
CA VAL A 84 0.88 3.21 -41.12
C VAL A 84 -0.19 2.21 -41.59
N GLY A 85 -1.24 2.76 -42.23
CA GLY A 85 -1.74 2.24 -43.50
C GLY A 85 -3.24 2.00 -43.62
N ASP A 86 -3.89 2.77 -44.50
CA ASP A 86 -5.28 2.68 -44.99
C ASP A 86 -5.77 1.28 -45.40
N GLY A 87 -7.10 1.11 -45.41
CA GLY A 87 -7.76 0.09 -46.24
C GLY A 87 -9.16 -0.31 -45.80
N VAL A 88 -10.16 0.33 -46.38
CA VAL A 88 -11.59 -0.05 -46.38
C VAL A 88 -11.79 -1.37 -47.13
N GLU A 89 -12.63 -2.28 -46.63
CA GLU A 89 -13.49 -3.14 -47.47
C GLU A 89 -14.64 -3.77 -46.67
N GLU A 90 -15.81 -3.86 -47.33
CA GLU A 90 -17.14 -4.21 -46.81
C GLU A 90 -17.49 -5.70 -47.01
N ASN A 91 -18.26 -6.27 -46.05
CA ASN A 91 -19.34 -7.28 -46.19
C ASN A 91 -19.04 -8.70 -46.75
N PRO A 92 -19.98 -9.71 -46.71
CA PRO A 92 -21.27 -9.83 -46.00
C PRO A 92 -21.51 -11.20 -45.27
N ASP A 93 -22.56 -11.21 -44.43
CA ASP A 93 -23.64 -12.22 -44.25
C ASP A 93 -23.37 -13.75 -44.40
N CYS A 94 -23.73 -14.53 -43.36
CA CYS A 94 -24.52 -15.75 -43.54
C CYS A 94 -25.23 -16.19 -42.23
N GLY A 95 -26.56 -16.15 -42.26
CA GLY A 95 -27.43 -16.84 -41.31
C GLY A 95 -27.51 -18.36 -41.54
N GLY A 96 -28.00 -19.06 -40.52
CA GLY A 96 -28.35 -20.48 -40.55
C GLY A 96 -28.97 -20.91 -39.22
N GLU A 97 -30.26 -21.25 -39.29
CA GLU A 97 -31.16 -21.60 -38.20
C GLU A 97 -31.02 -23.05 -37.69
N ASP A 98 -31.50 -23.25 -36.46
CA ASP A 98 -32.07 -24.44 -35.82
C ASP A 98 -31.19 -25.66 -35.43
N ALA A 99 -31.14 -25.97 -34.12
CA ALA A 99 -32.08 -26.91 -33.48
C ALA A 99 -31.71 -27.20 -31.99
N ASP A 100 -32.63 -26.79 -31.10
CA ASP A 100 -33.23 -27.52 -29.97
C ASP A 100 -32.41 -28.63 -29.27
N HIS A 101 -32.20 -28.53 -27.95
CA HIS A 101 -32.24 -29.64 -26.97
C HIS A 101 -32.48 -29.03 -25.57
N GLY A 102 -33.65 -29.34 -24.99
CA GLY A 102 -34.28 -28.63 -23.88
C GLY A 102 -33.67 -28.77 -22.48
N ASP A 103 -33.78 -27.66 -21.74
CA ASP A 103 -33.56 -27.57 -20.30
C ASP A 103 -34.80 -28.06 -19.53
N GLN A 104 -34.55 -28.93 -18.55
CA GLN A 104 -35.51 -29.30 -17.53
C GLN A 104 -35.63 -28.15 -16.52
N MET A 105 -36.83 -27.58 -16.40
CA MET A 105 -37.20 -26.65 -15.34
C MET A 105 -37.13 -27.36 -13.98
N GLU A 106 -36.16 -26.99 -13.14
CA GLU A 106 -36.28 -27.15 -11.69
C GLU A 106 -37.20 -26.05 -11.15
N GLN A 107 -38.35 -26.45 -10.63
CA GLN A 107 -39.26 -25.58 -9.88
C GLN A 107 -38.63 -25.26 -8.53
N VAL A 108 -38.20 -24.00 -8.36
CA VAL A 108 -37.92 -23.44 -7.03
C VAL A 108 -39.26 -23.05 -6.41
N SER A 109 -39.63 -23.73 -5.33
CA SER A 109 -40.76 -23.35 -4.50
C SER A 109 -40.44 -22.05 -3.76
N GLU A 110 -41.13 -20.97 -4.11
CA GLU A 110 -41.13 -19.70 -3.39
C GLU A 110 -41.79 -19.91 -2.01
N GLU A 111 -40.98 -19.90 -0.95
CA GLU A 111 -41.49 -19.62 0.40
C GLU A 111 -41.64 -18.10 0.53
N GLU A 112 -42.89 -17.62 0.43
CA GLU A 112 -43.24 -16.22 0.70
C GLU A 112 -43.02 -15.90 2.19
N SER A 113 -41.89 -15.29 2.54
CA SER A 113 -41.72 -14.59 3.81
C SER A 113 -42.36 -13.20 3.71
N SER A 114 -43.42 -12.99 4.47
CA SER A 114 -44.26 -11.79 4.47
C SER A 114 -43.69 -10.62 5.29
N ASP A 115 -42.53 -10.10 4.89
CA ASP A 115 -42.08 -8.76 5.29
C ASP A 115 -41.72 -7.99 4.01
N GLU A 116 -42.66 -7.16 3.53
CA GLU A 116 -42.44 -6.26 2.39
C GLU A 116 -41.41 -5.18 2.78
N GLU A 117 -40.13 -5.45 2.53
CA GLU A 117 -39.08 -4.43 2.68
C GLU A 117 -39.27 -3.35 1.60
N ILE A 118 -39.81 -2.20 1.98
CA ILE A 118 -39.90 -1.03 1.11
C ILE A 118 -38.48 -0.57 0.77
N VAL A 119 -38.06 -0.79 -0.47
CA VAL A 119 -36.73 -0.39 -0.96
C VAL A 119 -36.57 1.14 -0.92
N ASP A 120 -35.71 1.64 -0.03
CA ASP A 120 -35.34 3.05 0.03
C ASP A 120 -34.43 3.42 -1.16
N LEU A 121 -35.06 3.91 -2.24
CA LEU A 121 -34.37 4.34 -3.47
C LEU A 121 -33.36 5.47 -3.22
N VAL A 122 -33.58 6.34 -2.23
CA VAL A 122 -32.66 7.44 -1.91
C VAL A 122 -31.38 6.88 -1.29
N ARG A 123 -31.49 5.92 -0.36
CA ARG A 123 -30.34 5.21 0.20
C ARG A 123 -29.55 4.46 -0.87
N SER A 124 -30.22 3.75 -1.77
CA SER A 124 -29.59 3.05 -2.89
C SER A 124 -28.87 4.01 -3.84
N ALA A 125 -29.49 5.15 -4.18
CA ALA A 125 -28.87 6.21 -4.96
C ALA A 125 -27.64 6.83 -4.27
N GLY A 126 -27.71 6.99 -2.95
CA GLY A 126 -26.60 7.41 -2.10
C GLY A 126 -25.41 6.45 -2.19
N GLN A 127 -25.64 5.16 -1.96
CA GLN A 127 -24.61 4.13 -2.01
C GLN A 127 -23.98 4.02 -3.40
N MET A 128 -24.80 4.07 -4.46
CA MET A 128 -24.31 4.07 -5.83
C MET A 128 -23.41 5.29 -6.12
N THR A 129 -23.84 6.48 -5.69
CA THR A 129 -23.06 7.71 -5.86
C THR A 129 -21.73 7.65 -5.11
N LEU A 130 -21.73 7.11 -3.88
CA LEU A 130 -20.51 6.89 -3.10
C LEU A 130 -19.56 5.91 -3.81
N ASN A 131 -20.10 4.81 -4.35
CA ASN A 131 -19.34 3.79 -5.05
C ASN A 131 -18.68 4.32 -6.34
N LEU A 132 -19.34 5.22 -7.06
CA LEU A 132 -18.74 5.89 -8.22
C LEU A 132 -17.70 6.95 -7.82
N ARG A 133 -17.92 7.64 -6.70
CA ARG A 133 -17.00 8.68 -6.21
C ARG A 133 -15.68 8.10 -5.69
N GLN A 134 -15.72 6.97 -4.99
CA GLN A 134 -14.55 6.43 -4.31
C GLN A 134 -13.43 5.94 -5.23
N SER A 135 -13.74 5.60 -6.50
CA SER A 135 -12.77 5.01 -7.42
C SER A 135 -11.76 6.03 -7.95
N GLY A 136 -12.11 7.31 -7.87
CA GLY A 136 -11.38 8.44 -8.45
C GLY A 136 -11.23 8.44 -9.95
N SER A 137 -11.58 7.36 -10.63
CA SER A 137 -11.56 7.22 -12.08
C SER A 137 -12.65 8.01 -12.81
N VAL A 138 -13.67 8.47 -12.09
CA VAL A 138 -14.85 9.11 -12.69
C VAL A 138 -14.92 10.59 -12.32
N THR A 139 -14.98 11.45 -13.33
CA THR A 139 -15.10 12.90 -13.13
C THR A 139 -16.48 13.26 -12.55
N GLY A 140 -16.57 14.39 -11.85
CA GLY A 140 -17.85 14.84 -11.28
C GLY A 140 -18.96 15.03 -12.31
N SER A 141 -18.62 15.52 -13.50
CA SER A 141 -19.58 15.67 -14.61
C SER A 141 -19.99 14.34 -15.22
N ALA A 142 -19.15 13.30 -15.20
CA ALA A 142 -19.53 11.95 -15.60
C ALA A 142 -20.50 11.32 -14.59
N ILE A 143 -20.28 11.51 -13.29
CA ILE A 143 -21.19 11.02 -12.24
C ILE A 143 -22.56 11.69 -12.37
N GLU A 144 -22.61 13.00 -12.55
CA GLU A 144 -23.88 13.73 -12.69
C GLU A 144 -24.68 13.26 -13.93
N ARG A 145 -24.00 13.08 -15.08
CA ARG A 145 -24.61 12.52 -16.29
C ARG A 145 -25.13 11.10 -16.06
N PHE A 146 -24.36 10.26 -15.39
CA PHE A 146 -24.77 8.90 -15.06
C PHE A 146 -26.02 8.88 -14.16
N GLN A 147 -26.04 9.68 -13.10
CA GLN A 147 -27.22 9.84 -12.23
C GLN A 147 -28.45 10.34 -13.02
N HIS A 148 -28.26 11.22 -14.00
CA HIS A 148 -29.35 11.69 -14.86
C HIS A 148 -29.93 10.57 -15.73
N GLU A 149 -29.09 9.82 -16.44
CA GLU A 149 -29.54 8.72 -17.30
C GLU A 149 -30.13 7.56 -16.49
N CYS A 150 -29.57 7.23 -15.32
CA CYS A 150 -30.15 6.24 -14.41
C CYS A 150 -31.55 6.65 -13.94
N PHE A 151 -31.73 7.89 -13.50
CA PHE A 151 -33.05 8.37 -13.08
C PHE A 151 -34.04 8.39 -14.25
N LYS A 152 -33.61 8.80 -15.44
CA LYS A 152 -34.43 8.76 -16.66
C LYS A 152 -34.93 7.33 -16.93
N MET A 153 -34.05 6.33 -16.85
CA MET A 153 -34.42 4.92 -17.02
C MET A 153 -35.47 4.48 -15.99
N VAL A 154 -35.24 4.73 -14.69
CA VAL A 154 -36.18 4.36 -13.61
C VAL A 154 -37.54 5.04 -13.82
N ARG A 155 -37.52 6.34 -14.13
CA ARG A 155 -38.73 7.14 -14.37
C ARG A 155 -39.51 6.63 -15.58
N ASP A 156 -38.83 6.30 -16.68
CA ASP A 156 -39.47 5.87 -17.91
C ASP A 156 -40.05 4.45 -17.76
N THR A 157 -39.36 3.56 -17.03
CA THR A 157 -39.90 2.25 -16.61
C THR A 157 -41.13 2.41 -15.72
N SER A 158 -41.08 3.27 -14.71
CA SER A 158 -42.24 3.49 -13.83
C SER A 158 -43.43 4.10 -14.56
N LYS A 159 -43.18 5.02 -15.51
CA LYS A 159 -44.23 5.56 -16.40
C LYS A 159 -44.86 4.46 -17.25
N SER A 160 -44.06 3.56 -17.81
CA SER A 160 -44.57 2.42 -18.59
C SER A 160 -45.43 1.50 -17.73
N LEU A 161 -44.96 1.15 -16.52
CA LEU A 161 -45.70 0.33 -15.56
C LEU A 161 -47.01 1.00 -15.15
N LYS A 162 -46.97 2.29 -14.80
CA LYS A 162 -48.16 3.09 -14.49
C LYS A 162 -49.17 3.12 -15.63
N GLN A 163 -48.71 3.17 -16.89
CA GLN A 163 -49.60 3.09 -18.05
C GLN A 163 -50.23 1.70 -18.20
N LYS A 164 -49.44 0.62 -18.03
CA LYS A 164 -49.94 -0.77 -18.08
C LYS A 164 -50.97 -1.04 -16.98
N VAL A 165 -50.67 -0.66 -15.74
CA VAL A 165 -51.58 -0.79 -14.59
C VAL A 165 -52.84 0.05 -14.80
N LYS A 166 -52.70 1.29 -15.25
CA LYS A 166 -53.85 2.15 -15.57
C LYS A 166 -54.75 1.54 -16.65
N LYS A 167 -54.16 0.92 -17.67
CA LYS A 167 -54.91 0.23 -18.73
C LYS A 167 -55.64 -0.99 -18.17
N PHE A 168 -54.95 -1.86 -17.43
CA PHE A 168 -55.55 -3.02 -16.78
C PHE A 168 -56.73 -2.64 -15.87
N LEU A 169 -56.55 -1.62 -15.02
CA LEU A 169 -57.62 -1.12 -14.14
C LEU A 169 -58.81 -0.57 -14.93
N ALA A 170 -58.57 0.06 -16.09
CA ALA A 170 -59.63 0.56 -16.96
C ALA A 170 -60.37 -0.59 -17.67
N ASP A 171 -59.64 -1.58 -18.18
CA ASP A 171 -60.19 -2.75 -18.86
C ASP A 171 -61.11 -3.56 -17.92
N GLU A 172 -60.74 -3.67 -16.63
CA GLU A 172 -61.52 -4.34 -15.58
C GLU A 172 -62.56 -3.44 -14.86
N ASN A 173 -62.73 -2.17 -15.29
CA ASN A 173 -63.62 -1.17 -14.65
C ASN A 173 -63.35 -0.91 -13.15
N ILE A 174 -62.10 -1.02 -12.68
CA ILE A 174 -61.70 -0.84 -11.29
C ILE A 174 -61.27 0.62 -11.03
N ASN A 175 -62.19 1.43 -10.48
CA ASN A 175 -61.93 2.84 -10.12
C ASN A 175 -62.21 3.12 -8.63
N THR A 176 -61.48 2.43 -7.76
CA THR A 176 -61.57 2.57 -6.31
C THR A 176 -60.56 3.59 -5.78
N PRO A 177 -60.74 4.15 -4.56
CA PRO A 177 -59.72 4.96 -3.91
C PRO A 177 -58.36 4.25 -3.82
N GLN A 178 -58.36 2.93 -3.61
CA GLN A 178 -57.18 2.09 -3.56
C GLN A 178 -56.47 2.01 -4.92
N SER A 179 -57.21 1.90 -6.02
CA SER A 179 -56.60 1.86 -7.36
C SER A 179 -55.99 3.21 -7.76
N ARG A 180 -56.55 4.32 -7.27
CA ARG A 180 -55.94 5.65 -7.43
C ARG A 180 -54.69 5.83 -6.56
N ALA A 181 -54.72 5.35 -5.32
CA ALA A 181 -53.56 5.35 -4.43
C ALA A 181 -52.40 4.54 -5.04
N LEU A 182 -52.67 3.33 -5.55
CA LEU A 182 -51.67 2.51 -6.25
C LEU A 182 -51.03 3.26 -7.44
N LEU A 183 -51.83 3.93 -8.26
CA LEU A 183 -51.30 4.74 -9.38
C LEU A 183 -50.47 5.94 -8.90
N GLN A 184 -50.69 6.43 -7.68
CA GLN A 184 -49.92 7.50 -7.07
C GLN A 184 -48.58 6.97 -6.54
N GLU A 185 -48.55 5.80 -5.91
CA GLU A 185 -47.32 5.11 -5.45
C GLU A 185 -46.37 4.77 -6.61
N LEU A 186 -46.88 4.55 -7.82
CA LEU A 186 -46.04 4.36 -9.03
C LEU A 186 -45.35 5.66 -9.49
N HIS A 187 -45.55 6.80 -8.83
CA HIS A 187 -44.75 7.99 -9.08
C HIS A 187 -43.41 7.88 -8.35
N VAL A 188 -42.31 7.91 -9.11
CA VAL A 188 -40.95 7.86 -8.54
C VAL A 188 -40.35 9.27 -8.57
N ASP A 189 -40.11 9.83 -7.39
CA ASP A 189 -39.34 11.06 -7.20
C ASP A 189 -37.87 10.85 -7.56
N ASP A 190 -37.14 11.93 -7.85
CA ASP A 190 -35.70 11.85 -8.17
C ASP A 190 -34.86 11.47 -6.95
N PRO A 191 -34.33 10.23 -6.88
CA PRO A 191 -33.58 9.78 -5.71
C PRO A 191 -32.19 10.45 -5.66
N PHE A 192 -31.75 11.12 -6.74
CA PHE A 192 -30.49 11.84 -6.81
C PHE A 192 -30.62 13.35 -6.54
N SER A 193 -31.81 13.85 -6.24
CA SER A 193 -32.07 15.28 -6.02
C SER A 193 -31.13 15.91 -4.97
N GLN A 194 -30.78 15.14 -3.93
CA GLN A 194 -29.85 15.53 -2.87
C GLN A 194 -28.39 15.07 -3.12
N LEU A 195 -28.07 14.58 -4.32
CA LEU A 195 -26.79 13.96 -4.66
C LEU A 195 -26.15 14.52 -5.94
N ARG A 196 -26.67 15.62 -6.50
CA ARG A 196 -26.17 16.19 -7.78
C ARG A 196 -24.78 16.79 -7.65
N THR A 197 -24.58 17.67 -6.69
CA THR A 197 -23.30 18.38 -6.50
C THR A 197 -22.46 17.73 -5.41
N MET A 198 -21.13 17.90 -5.47
CA MET A 198 -20.22 17.40 -4.43
C MET A 198 -20.61 17.91 -3.02
N LYS A 199 -21.06 19.17 -2.91
CA LYS A 199 -21.52 19.74 -1.65
C LYS A 199 -22.76 19.03 -1.10
N GLN A 200 -23.73 18.72 -1.96
CA GLN A 200 -24.94 17.99 -1.56
C GLN A 200 -24.59 16.54 -1.20
N GLN A 201 -23.75 15.88 -1.99
CA GLN A 201 -23.25 14.53 -1.72
C GLN A 201 -22.57 14.44 -0.34
N LEU A 202 -21.61 15.32 -0.05
CA LEU A 202 -20.93 15.37 1.26
C LEU A 202 -21.91 15.62 2.40
N LYS A 203 -22.90 16.49 2.21
CA LYS A 203 -23.95 16.76 3.21
C LYS A 203 -24.77 15.51 3.49
N TYR A 204 -25.26 14.85 2.43
CA TYR A 204 -26.04 13.61 2.51
C TYR A 204 -25.23 12.49 3.19
N PHE A 205 -23.99 12.25 2.76
CA PHE A 205 -23.15 11.21 3.36
C PHE A 205 -22.82 11.50 4.84
N SER A 206 -22.73 12.77 5.23
CA SER A 206 -22.50 13.14 6.63
C SER A 206 -23.74 12.90 7.50
N SER A 207 -24.94 13.19 6.99
CA SER A 207 -26.19 12.99 7.75
C SER A 207 -26.65 11.55 7.77
N GLU A 208 -26.64 10.88 6.61
CA GLU A 208 -27.25 9.55 6.46
C GLU A 208 -26.26 8.40 6.66
N LEU A 209 -25.00 8.57 6.30
CA LEU A 209 -24.00 7.49 6.29
C LEU A 209 -22.86 7.69 7.30
N GLY A 210 -22.87 8.77 8.08
CA GLY A 210 -21.86 9.05 9.10
C GLY A 210 -20.48 9.45 8.57
N LEU A 211 -20.39 10.01 7.36
CA LEU A 211 -19.14 10.57 6.83
C LEU A 211 -18.50 11.53 7.85
N VAL A 212 -17.20 11.37 8.08
CA VAL A 212 -16.42 12.32 8.88
C VAL A 212 -15.77 13.34 7.92
N PRO A 213 -16.32 14.56 7.79
CA PRO A 213 -15.74 15.54 6.87
C PRO A 213 -14.42 16.11 7.41
N PRO A 214 -13.49 16.50 6.53
CA PRO A 214 -12.30 17.25 6.94
C PRO A 214 -12.66 18.61 7.53
N GLU A 215 -11.96 18.99 8.60
CA GLU A 215 -12.04 20.28 9.24
C GLU A 215 -10.83 21.14 8.85
N THR A 216 -11.05 22.22 8.10
CA THR A 216 -9.99 23.18 7.77
C THR A 216 -9.55 23.92 9.04
N LYS A 217 -8.26 23.81 9.39
CA LYS A 217 -7.65 24.46 10.56
C LYS A 217 -6.63 25.50 10.10
N PHE A 218 -6.56 26.60 10.85
CA PHE A 218 -5.55 27.64 10.64
C PHE A 218 -4.16 27.14 11.05
N LEU A 219 -3.14 27.42 10.24
CA LEU A 219 -1.76 27.05 10.51
C LEU A 219 -0.91 28.27 10.86
N ASP A 220 -0.76 29.19 9.92
CA ASP A 220 -0.06 30.46 10.10
C ASP A 220 -0.39 31.42 8.94
N TYR A 221 0.37 32.49 8.80
CA TYR A 221 0.33 33.37 7.65
C TYR A 221 1.62 33.26 6.84
N ARG A 222 1.50 33.35 5.51
CA ARG A 222 2.61 33.63 4.61
C ARG A 222 2.37 34.91 3.83
N VAL A 223 3.43 35.45 3.24
CA VAL A 223 3.36 36.60 2.35
C VAL A 223 3.49 36.10 0.93
N ASP A 224 2.41 36.20 0.16
CA ASP A 224 2.40 35.91 -1.27
C ASP A 224 2.38 37.24 -2.03
N TYR A 225 2.97 37.28 -3.22
CA TYR A 225 2.88 38.44 -4.10
C TYR A 225 1.72 38.24 -5.08
N LYS A 226 0.68 39.06 -4.99
CA LYS A 226 -0.48 38.99 -5.89
C LYS A 226 -0.48 40.19 -6.82
N LEU A 227 -0.79 39.96 -8.09
CA LEU A 227 -1.00 41.02 -9.05
C LEU A 227 -2.24 41.80 -8.65
N ASN A 228 -2.05 43.06 -8.28
CA ASN A 228 -3.13 44.02 -8.15
C ASN A 228 -3.57 44.41 -9.58
N THR A 229 -4.80 44.06 -9.94
CA THR A 229 -5.34 44.27 -11.30
C THR A 229 -5.55 45.75 -11.64
N GLU A 230 -5.59 46.64 -10.64
CA GLU A 230 -5.74 48.07 -10.83
C GLU A 230 -4.39 48.77 -11.03
N THR A 231 -3.39 48.41 -10.21
CA THR A 231 -2.05 49.01 -10.29
C THR A 231 -1.12 48.28 -11.26
N LEU A 232 -1.50 47.08 -11.71
CA LEU A 232 -0.68 46.13 -12.49
C LEU A 232 0.67 45.80 -11.82
N GLN A 233 0.75 45.95 -10.50
CA GLN A 233 1.94 45.65 -9.71
C GLN A 233 1.69 44.45 -8.79
N TYR A 234 2.75 43.70 -8.51
CA TYR A 234 2.70 42.61 -7.54
C TYR A 234 2.86 43.19 -6.14
N GLU A 235 1.80 43.10 -5.35
CA GLU A 235 1.76 43.64 -3.99
C GLU A 235 1.86 42.51 -2.96
N PRO A 236 2.67 42.70 -1.89
CA PRO A 236 2.79 41.71 -0.82
C PRO A 236 1.45 41.58 -0.08
N THR A 237 0.85 40.41 -0.19
CA THR A 237 -0.44 40.08 0.39
C THR A 237 -0.27 39.00 1.44
N ARG A 238 -0.82 39.27 2.64
CA ARG A 238 -0.84 38.28 3.72
C ARG A 238 -1.90 37.22 3.43
N VAL A 239 -1.48 35.97 3.24
CA VAL A 239 -2.34 34.82 2.96
C VAL A 239 -2.36 33.90 4.18
N ALA A 240 -3.56 33.52 4.62
CA ALA A 240 -3.72 32.52 5.68
C ALA A 240 -3.40 31.13 5.13
N MET A 241 -2.45 30.45 5.77
CA MET A 241 -2.13 29.05 5.53
C MET A 241 -3.05 28.18 6.39
N SER A 242 -3.50 27.06 5.81
CA SER A 242 -4.41 26.14 6.47
C SER A 242 -4.07 24.69 6.14
N PHE A 243 -4.48 23.79 7.02
CA PHE A 243 -4.40 22.35 6.81
C PHE A 243 -5.76 21.70 7.04
N GLU A 244 -5.93 20.48 6.58
CA GLU A 244 -7.17 19.72 6.72
C GLU A 244 -6.96 18.64 7.77
N TYR A 245 -7.79 18.65 8.80
CA TYR A 245 -7.72 17.71 9.92
C TYR A 245 -8.96 16.80 9.94
N ILE A 246 -8.76 15.50 10.19
CA ILE A 246 -9.84 14.53 10.35
C ILE A 246 -10.00 14.21 11.84
N PRO A 247 -11.15 14.51 12.47
CA PRO A 247 -11.34 14.27 13.90
C PRO A 247 -11.30 12.79 14.28
N VAL A 248 -10.28 12.41 15.06
CA VAL A 248 -10.02 11.01 15.42
C VAL A 248 -11.16 10.40 16.24
N ILE A 249 -11.75 11.12 17.20
CA ILE A 249 -12.88 10.60 17.98
C ILE A 249 -14.07 10.29 17.06
N LYS A 250 -14.35 11.13 16.06
CA LYS A 250 -15.45 10.89 15.10
C LYS A 250 -15.16 9.67 14.24
N THR A 251 -13.93 9.53 13.72
CA THR A 251 -13.52 8.36 12.92
C THR A 251 -13.59 7.08 13.74
N LEU A 252 -13.07 7.08 14.97
CA LEU A 252 -13.15 5.92 15.86
C LEU A 252 -14.59 5.60 16.24
N THR A 253 -15.45 6.61 16.45
CA THR A 253 -16.88 6.40 16.71
C THR A 253 -17.54 5.69 15.53
N LEU A 254 -17.30 6.15 14.30
CA LEU A 254 -17.82 5.51 13.09
C LEU A 254 -17.37 4.04 12.99
N LEU A 255 -16.10 3.76 13.25
CA LEU A 255 -15.57 2.39 13.26
C LEU A 255 -16.20 1.53 14.36
N MET A 256 -16.39 2.11 15.55
CA MET A 256 -17.01 1.41 16.68
C MET A 256 -18.51 1.22 16.52
N LYS A 257 -19.19 1.86 15.56
CA LYS A 257 -20.57 1.51 15.20
C LYS A 257 -20.66 0.17 14.48
N ASN A 258 -19.61 -0.24 13.76
CA ASN A 258 -19.54 -1.55 13.11
C ASN A 258 -19.31 -2.66 14.16
N GLU A 259 -20.28 -3.55 14.31
CA GLU A 259 -20.23 -4.64 15.30
C GLU A 259 -19.10 -5.63 15.05
N LYS A 260 -18.83 -5.98 13.79
CA LYS A 260 -17.73 -6.87 13.44
C LYS A 260 -16.39 -6.30 13.90
N ILE A 261 -16.15 -5.01 13.68
CA ILE A 261 -14.92 -4.34 14.12
C ILE A 261 -14.80 -4.41 15.65
N ARG A 262 -15.88 -4.16 16.40
CA ARG A 262 -15.87 -4.31 17.87
C ARG A 262 -15.53 -5.73 18.28
N ASN A 263 -16.19 -6.73 17.69
CA ASN A 263 -15.97 -8.14 18.01
C ASN A 263 -14.54 -8.58 17.72
N LEU A 264 -13.92 -8.09 16.63
CA LEU A 264 -12.52 -8.37 16.31
C LEU A 264 -11.55 -7.79 17.35
N ILE A 265 -11.81 -6.57 17.82
CA ILE A 265 -11.01 -5.91 18.87
C ILE A 265 -11.20 -6.63 20.23
N ASP A 266 -12.43 -7.04 20.52
CA ASP A 266 -12.77 -7.77 21.74
C ASP A 266 -12.21 -9.20 21.74
N ALA A 267 -12.05 -9.82 20.58
CA ALA A 267 -11.42 -11.13 20.42
C ALA A 267 -9.88 -11.10 20.54
N GLU A 268 -9.26 -9.93 20.46
CA GLU A 268 -7.81 -9.82 20.57
C GLU A 268 -7.28 -10.29 21.93
N THR A 269 -6.32 -11.21 21.89
CA THR A 269 -5.64 -11.78 23.06
C THR A 269 -4.14 -11.92 22.81
N ALA A 270 -3.36 -11.88 23.90
CA ALA A 270 -1.93 -12.17 23.84
C ALA A 270 -1.69 -13.68 23.65
N SER A 271 -0.65 -14.01 22.90
CA SER A 271 -0.19 -15.38 22.66
C SER A 271 0.23 -16.03 23.98
N GLN A 272 -0.12 -17.30 24.18
CA GLN A 272 0.19 -18.07 25.39
C GLN A 272 1.31 -19.10 25.19
N ASP A 273 1.80 -19.23 23.97
CA ASP A 273 2.76 -20.25 23.52
C ASP A 273 4.19 -19.71 23.37
N GLY A 274 4.45 -18.48 23.83
CA GLY A 274 5.77 -17.84 23.73
C GLY A 274 6.12 -17.34 22.31
N ILE A 275 5.16 -17.30 21.40
CA ILE A 275 5.35 -16.83 20.03
C ILE A 275 4.88 -15.38 19.90
N PHE A 276 5.72 -14.52 19.34
CA PHE A 276 5.43 -13.11 19.09
C PHE A 276 4.64 -12.96 17.79
N ARG A 277 3.35 -12.59 17.90
CA ARG A 277 2.44 -12.36 16.77
C ARG A 277 1.89 -10.93 16.74
N SER A 278 1.98 -10.20 17.84
CA SER A 278 1.31 -8.91 18.02
C SER A 278 2.05 -8.02 19.01
N TYR A 279 1.63 -6.76 19.08
CA TYR A 279 2.07 -5.82 20.10
C TYR A 279 1.87 -6.36 21.52
N LEU A 280 0.79 -7.13 21.77
CA LEU A 280 0.48 -7.67 23.09
C LEU A 280 1.51 -8.71 23.57
N ASP A 281 2.24 -9.33 22.65
CA ASP A 281 3.28 -10.31 22.97
C ASP A 281 4.60 -9.64 23.36
N GLY A 282 4.76 -8.35 23.04
CA GLY A 282 5.95 -7.56 23.34
C GLY A 282 6.01 -7.10 24.80
N ARG A 283 7.23 -6.88 25.32
CA ARG A 283 7.47 -6.32 26.67
C ARG A 283 6.83 -4.94 26.84
N ARG A 284 6.70 -4.16 25.76
CA ARG A 284 6.13 -2.82 25.83
C ARG A 284 4.65 -2.86 26.21
N ALA A 285 3.86 -3.79 25.71
CA ALA A 285 2.46 -3.93 26.11
C ALA A 285 2.28 -4.09 27.63
N GLN A 286 3.18 -4.84 28.28
CA GLN A 286 3.15 -5.10 29.71
C GLN A 286 3.57 -3.88 30.55
N THR A 287 4.51 -3.07 30.02
CA THR A 287 5.07 -1.90 30.73
C THR A 287 4.44 -0.57 30.34
N HIS A 288 3.62 -0.55 29.29
CA HIS A 288 3.01 0.67 28.77
C HIS A 288 1.96 1.21 29.77
N PRO A 289 1.99 2.51 30.13
CA PRO A 289 1.21 3.07 31.23
C PRO A 289 -0.30 2.96 31.06
N LEU A 290 -0.80 2.98 29.82
CA LEU A 290 -2.24 2.86 29.52
C LEU A 290 -2.67 1.45 29.06
N VAL A 291 -1.92 0.79 28.18
CA VAL A 291 -2.25 -0.57 27.69
C VAL A 291 -2.30 -1.60 28.81
N SER A 292 -1.33 -1.60 29.73
CA SER A 292 -1.32 -2.52 30.89
C SER A 292 -2.53 -2.33 31.82
N ARG A 293 -3.09 -1.12 31.85
CA ARG A 293 -4.20 -0.75 32.74
C ARG A 293 -5.57 -0.90 32.08
N PHE A 294 -5.65 -0.69 30.78
CA PHE A 294 -6.88 -0.76 29.99
C PHE A 294 -6.70 -1.78 28.86
N PRO A 295 -6.99 -3.08 29.09
CA PRO A 295 -6.69 -4.14 28.13
C PRO A 295 -7.32 -3.97 26.75
N LYS A 296 -8.47 -3.30 26.67
CA LYS A 296 -9.23 -3.04 25.44
C LYS A 296 -9.03 -1.62 24.89
N ILE A 297 -7.99 -0.91 25.32
CA ILE A 297 -7.65 0.40 24.73
C ILE A 297 -7.28 0.24 23.25
N LEU A 298 -7.79 1.13 22.42
CA LEU A 298 -7.40 1.17 21.01
C LEU A 298 -5.96 1.67 20.90
N ARG A 299 -5.14 0.92 20.19
CA ARG A 299 -3.71 1.22 19.99
C ARG A 299 -3.53 1.79 18.60
N LEU A 300 -3.15 3.07 18.54
CA LEU A 300 -2.97 3.80 17.31
C LEU A 300 -1.51 3.73 16.87
N GLN A 301 -1.28 3.40 15.60
CA GLN A 301 0.00 3.56 14.94
C GLN A 301 -0.04 4.80 14.06
N LEU A 302 0.83 5.76 14.32
CA LEU A 302 0.98 6.96 13.50
C LEU A 302 1.99 6.71 12.38
N TYR A 303 1.70 7.25 11.20
CA TYR A 303 2.63 7.34 10.08
C TYR A 303 2.53 8.72 9.46
N TRP A 304 3.65 9.25 8.98
CA TRP A 304 3.65 10.45 8.16
C TRP A 304 4.75 10.39 7.11
N ASP A 305 4.46 11.00 5.97
CA ASP A 305 5.42 11.19 4.89
C ASP A 305 4.96 12.33 3.96
N ASP A 306 5.89 12.84 3.16
CA ASP A 306 5.60 13.79 2.10
C ASP A 306 5.21 13.09 0.80
N VAL A 307 4.06 13.45 0.23
CA VAL A 307 3.56 12.91 -1.04
C VAL A 307 3.62 13.97 -2.14
N GLU A 308 4.12 13.58 -3.30
CA GLU A 308 4.04 14.38 -4.50
C GLU A 308 2.80 14.02 -5.32
N VAL A 309 1.97 15.02 -5.63
CA VAL A 309 0.65 14.82 -6.26
C VAL A 309 0.67 15.12 -7.77
N VAL A 310 1.76 15.67 -8.29
CA VAL A 310 1.93 16.02 -9.71
C VAL A 310 2.91 15.08 -10.40
N ASN A 311 2.89 15.10 -11.74
CA ASN A 311 3.80 14.29 -12.55
C ASN A 311 5.27 14.66 -12.22
N PRO A 312 6.12 13.69 -11.81
CA PRO A 312 7.52 13.90 -11.43
C PRO A 312 8.42 14.50 -12.53
N LEU A 313 7.93 14.64 -13.78
CA LEU A 313 8.67 15.22 -14.91
C LEU A 313 8.22 16.65 -15.29
N GLY A 314 7.23 17.24 -14.59
CA GLY A 314 6.72 18.58 -14.91
C GLY A 314 7.58 19.73 -14.36
N SER A 315 7.47 20.95 -14.91
CA SER A 315 8.16 22.14 -14.38
C SER A 315 7.70 22.63 -13.00
N LYS A 316 6.86 21.84 -12.30
CA LYS A 316 6.24 22.16 -10.99
C LYS A 316 6.48 21.08 -9.93
N THR A 317 7.45 20.19 -10.14
CA THR A 317 7.76 18.94 -9.39
C THR A 317 8.25 19.10 -7.95
N THR A 318 7.99 20.25 -7.34
CA THR A 318 8.32 20.52 -5.93
C THR A 318 7.29 21.44 -5.27
N ILE A 319 6.41 22.08 -6.06
CA ILE A 319 5.48 23.13 -5.62
C ILE A 319 4.25 22.51 -4.91
N HIS A 320 3.92 21.25 -5.22
CA HIS A 320 2.72 20.58 -4.73
C HIS A 320 3.03 19.37 -3.83
N LYS A 321 4.10 19.45 -3.03
CA LYS A 321 4.42 18.46 -2.01
C LYS A 321 3.46 18.62 -0.82
N ILE A 322 2.72 17.55 -0.49
CA ILE A 322 1.75 17.52 0.60
C ILE A 322 2.28 16.58 1.68
N ALA A 323 2.34 17.05 2.92
CA ALA A 323 2.60 16.22 4.08
C ALA A 323 1.31 15.48 4.45
N ALA A 324 1.36 14.15 4.43
CA ALA A 324 0.24 13.29 4.75
C ALA A 324 0.46 12.54 6.07
N PHE A 325 -0.47 12.71 7.02
CA PHE A 325 -0.47 12.02 8.30
C PHE A 325 -1.58 10.99 8.31
N TYR A 326 -1.27 9.77 8.75
CA TYR A 326 -2.20 8.67 8.84
C TYR A 326 -2.13 8.01 10.21
N PHE A 327 -3.21 7.33 10.57
CA PHE A 327 -3.18 6.37 11.65
C PHE A 327 -3.84 5.05 11.24
N SER A 328 -3.43 3.97 11.90
CA SER A 328 -4.08 2.65 11.82
C SER A 328 -4.34 2.10 13.22
N ILE A 329 -5.23 1.11 13.33
CA ILE A 329 -5.60 0.47 14.59
C ILE A 329 -4.90 -0.88 14.69
N GLN A 330 -4.00 -1.02 15.67
CA GLN A 330 -3.19 -2.23 15.84
C GLN A 330 -3.96 -3.43 16.40
N ASN A 331 -5.12 -3.19 17.03
CA ASN A 331 -5.96 -4.23 17.60
C ASN A 331 -6.56 -5.19 16.56
N LEU A 332 -6.62 -4.75 15.29
CA LEU A 332 -7.21 -5.54 14.23
C LEU A 332 -6.29 -6.72 13.85
N PRO A 333 -6.86 -7.89 13.49
CA PRO A 333 -6.08 -9.04 13.06
C PRO A 333 -5.32 -8.73 11.75
N PRO A 334 -4.24 -9.48 11.43
CA PRO A 334 -3.41 -9.24 10.25
C PRO A 334 -4.21 -9.07 8.95
N VAL A 335 -5.19 -9.95 8.71
CA VAL A 335 -6.05 -9.95 7.51
C VAL A 335 -6.85 -8.67 7.33
N GLU A 336 -7.37 -8.09 8.41
CA GLU A 336 -8.14 -6.83 8.34
C GLU A 336 -7.18 -5.63 8.29
N SER A 337 -6.08 -5.70 9.04
CA SER A 337 -5.08 -4.63 9.04
C SER A 337 -4.38 -4.48 7.68
N SER A 338 -4.18 -5.56 6.92
CA SER A 338 -3.46 -5.55 5.64
C SER A 338 -4.18 -4.79 4.53
N GLN A 339 -5.49 -4.56 4.66
CA GLN A 339 -6.28 -3.81 3.69
C GLN A 339 -5.93 -2.31 3.71
N LEU A 340 -5.84 -1.69 2.54
CA LEU A 340 -5.63 -0.24 2.41
C LEU A 340 -6.77 0.60 3.01
N SER A 341 -7.98 0.03 3.13
CA SER A 341 -9.13 0.64 3.80
C SER A 341 -8.97 0.78 5.33
N SER A 342 -8.01 0.06 5.92
CA SER A 342 -7.70 0.10 7.36
C SER A 342 -6.64 1.14 7.73
N ILE A 343 -6.31 2.03 6.78
CA ILE A 343 -5.46 3.20 6.97
C ILE A 343 -6.36 4.44 6.93
N TYR A 344 -6.32 5.24 8.00
CA TYR A 344 -7.18 6.39 8.18
C TYR A 344 -6.36 7.67 8.10
N LEU A 345 -6.84 8.65 7.32
CA LEU A 345 -6.20 9.95 7.23
C LEU A 345 -6.40 10.73 8.53
N LEU A 346 -5.32 11.31 9.04
CA LEU A 346 -5.31 12.19 10.21
C LEU A 346 -5.29 13.66 9.80
N ALA A 347 -4.34 14.02 8.94
CA ALA A 347 -4.18 15.40 8.47
C ALA A 347 -3.49 15.45 7.11
N LEU A 348 -3.81 16.48 6.33
CA LEU A 348 -3.07 16.87 5.13
C LEU A 348 -2.70 18.35 5.23
N ALA A 349 -1.46 18.70 4.86
CA ALA A 349 -1.02 20.09 4.74
C ALA A 349 0.03 20.21 3.62
N TYR A 350 0.25 21.41 3.09
CA TYR A 350 1.43 21.63 2.25
C TYR A 350 2.70 21.49 3.09
N SER A 351 3.68 20.72 2.61
CA SER A 351 4.91 20.45 3.36
C SER A 351 5.70 21.73 3.65
N GLU A 352 5.69 22.68 2.72
CA GLU A 352 6.33 24.00 2.89
C GLU A 352 5.63 24.86 3.94
N ASP A 353 4.30 24.85 3.98
CA ASP A 353 3.52 25.58 4.98
C ASP A 353 3.81 25.05 6.41
N ILE A 354 4.03 23.74 6.58
CA ILE A 354 4.48 23.17 7.87
C ILE A 354 5.86 23.70 8.26
N LYS A 355 6.81 23.69 7.32
CA LYS A 355 8.19 24.12 7.56
C LYS A 355 8.25 25.60 7.97
N THR A 356 7.52 26.46 7.25
CA THR A 356 7.45 27.91 7.53
C THR A 356 6.70 28.22 8.82
N ALA A 357 5.70 27.42 9.20
CA ALA A 357 4.94 27.58 10.44
C ALA A 357 5.66 27.08 11.72
N GLY A 358 6.91 26.60 11.62
CA GLY A 358 7.72 26.14 12.75
C GLY A 358 7.68 24.63 13.02
N GLY A 359 7.02 23.84 12.15
CA GLY A 359 6.98 22.38 12.20
C GLY A 359 5.64 21.79 12.63
N PHE A 360 5.67 20.56 13.15
CA PHE A 360 4.48 19.72 13.34
C PHE A 360 3.56 20.12 14.50
N GLU A 361 4.01 20.98 15.42
CA GLU A 361 3.32 21.30 16.67
C GLU A 361 1.88 21.78 16.43
N LYS A 362 1.70 22.68 15.46
CA LYS A 362 0.38 23.23 15.12
C LYS A 362 -0.51 22.24 14.38
N VAL A 363 0.08 21.39 13.52
CA VAL A 363 -0.66 20.36 12.75
C VAL A 363 -1.13 19.23 13.65
N LEU A 364 -0.30 18.82 14.62
CA LEU A 364 -0.60 17.74 15.56
C LEU A 364 -1.40 18.23 16.79
N ALA A 365 -1.50 19.53 17.04
CA ALA A 365 -2.23 20.06 18.20
C ALA A 365 -3.69 19.58 18.30
N PRO A 366 -4.52 19.58 17.23
CA PRO A 366 -5.88 19.05 17.30
C PRO A 366 -5.91 17.56 17.66
N PHE A 367 -5.02 16.76 17.05
CA PHE A 367 -4.89 15.34 17.34
C PHE A 367 -4.52 15.09 18.81
N LEU A 368 -3.51 15.78 19.33
CA LEU A 368 -3.05 15.62 20.71
C LEU A 368 -4.10 16.09 21.72
N ALA A 369 -4.94 17.06 21.37
CA ALA A 369 -6.07 17.48 22.20
C ALA A 369 -7.16 16.40 22.30
N GLU A 370 -7.48 15.71 21.19
CA GLU A 370 -8.39 14.56 21.21
C GLU A 370 -7.77 13.35 21.91
N LEU A 371 -6.49 13.07 21.65
CA LEU A 371 -5.75 11.99 22.26
C LEU A 371 -5.71 12.14 23.79
N ARG A 372 -5.50 13.35 24.32
CA ARG A 372 -5.57 13.62 25.77
C ARG A 372 -6.91 13.21 26.39
N ARG A 373 -8.02 13.38 25.67
CA ARG A 373 -9.36 12.97 26.12
C ARG A 373 -9.51 11.46 26.08
N LEU A 374 -9.02 10.82 25.01
CA LEU A 374 -9.03 9.36 24.82
C LEU A 374 -8.14 8.63 25.84
N GLU A 375 -7.00 9.22 26.20
CA GLU A 375 -6.04 8.72 27.19
C GLU A 375 -6.42 9.08 28.64
N SER A 376 -7.49 9.85 28.85
CA SER A 376 -7.94 10.27 30.19
C SER A 376 -8.44 9.09 31.01
N GLU A 377 -8.55 9.24 32.33
CA GLU A 377 -9.09 8.20 33.21
C GLU A 377 -10.56 7.86 32.94
N THR A 378 -11.33 8.78 32.36
CA THR A 378 -12.75 8.58 32.05
C THR A 378 -12.99 8.12 30.62
N GLY A 379 -12.03 8.35 29.71
CA GLY A 379 -12.23 8.13 28.29
C GLY A 379 -13.26 9.10 27.70
N VAL A 380 -13.79 8.76 26.52
CA VAL A 380 -14.83 9.53 25.84
C VAL A 380 -16.08 8.66 25.71
N VAL A 381 -17.20 9.10 26.28
CA VAL A 381 -18.48 8.40 26.10
C VAL A 381 -19.04 8.71 24.71
N ILE A 382 -19.34 7.66 23.95
CA ILE A 382 -19.94 7.74 22.62
C ILE A 382 -21.24 6.93 22.59
N ASP A 383 -22.15 7.36 21.71
CA ASP A 383 -23.38 6.63 21.42
C ASP A 383 -23.17 5.72 20.21
N LEU A 384 -23.52 4.45 20.38
CA LEU A 384 -23.42 3.43 19.34
C LEU A 384 -24.79 3.02 18.80
N ASP A 385 -25.88 3.66 19.22
CA ASP A 385 -27.25 3.30 18.87
C ASP A 385 -27.69 1.92 19.44
N ILE A 386 -26.94 1.38 20.41
CA ILE A 386 -27.17 0.07 21.08
C ILE A 386 -27.88 0.25 22.44
N GLY A 387 -28.36 1.46 22.76
CA GLY A 387 -29.07 1.76 24.01
C GLY A 387 -28.19 1.72 25.29
N ARG A 388 -26.88 1.53 25.17
CA ARG A 388 -25.91 1.58 26.28
C ARG A 388 -24.73 2.51 25.94
N PRO A 389 -24.25 3.34 26.88
CA PRO A 389 -23.11 4.21 26.64
C PRO A 389 -21.83 3.39 26.46
N PHE A 390 -21.07 3.65 25.40
CA PHE A 390 -19.78 3.03 25.14
C PHE A 390 -18.65 3.98 25.53
N THR A 391 -17.66 3.51 26.29
CA THR A 391 -16.51 4.33 26.68
C THR A 391 -15.34 4.08 25.74
N LEU A 392 -15.11 5.01 24.84
CA LEU A 392 -14.00 4.98 23.89
C LEU A 392 -12.70 5.41 24.56
N ARG A 393 -11.65 4.61 24.38
CA ARG A 393 -10.28 4.88 24.82
C ARG A 393 -9.31 4.56 23.70
N ALA A 394 -8.31 5.40 23.53
CA ALA A 394 -7.23 5.17 22.58
C ALA A 394 -5.92 5.79 23.08
N THR A 395 -4.79 5.24 22.64
CA THR A 395 -3.45 5.75 22.92
C THR A 395 -2.56 5.56 21.69
N LEU A 396 -1.60 6.47 21.50
CA LEU A 396 -0.54 6.29 20.50
C LEU A 396 0.50 5.31 21.06
N THR A 397 0.78 4.22 20.33
CA THR A 397 1.71 3.17 20.77
C THR A 397 2.92 3.01 19.86
N VAL A 398 2.81 3.40 18.59
CA VAL A 398 3.90 3.26 17.60
C VAL A 398 3.91 4.44 16.63
N LEU A 399 5.11 4.87 16.28
CA LEU A 399 5.39 5.71 15.12
C LEU A 399 6.17 4.89 14.07
N CYS A 400 5.57 4.61 12.90
CA CYS A 400 6.30 4.15 11.70
C CYS A 400 6.64 5.38 10.87
N ALA A 401 7.89 5.48 10.46
CA ALA A 401 8.35 6.50 9.53
C ALA A 401 9.66 6.01 8.90
N ASP A 402 9.91 6.48 7.68
CA ASP A 402 11.23 6.35 7.08
C ASP A 402 12.28 7.12 7.92
N SER A 403 13.55 7.04 7.53
CA SER A 403 14.62 7.63 8.35
C SER A 403 14.52 9.15 8.45
N LEU A 404 14.19 9.83 7.35
CA LEU A 404 14.11 11.28 7.36
C LEU A 404 12.88 11.75 8.13
N ALA A 405 11.71 11.16 7.87
CA ALA A 405 10.47 11.51 8.51
C ALA A 405 10.49 11.22 10.03
N ALA A 406 11.11 10.11 10.43
CA ALA A 406 11.33 9.78 11.84
C ALA A 406 12.15 10.86 12.57
N HIS A 407 13.25 11.28 11.97
CA HIS A 407 14.13 12.29 12.57
C HIS A 407 13.45 13.64 12.71
N ASP A 408 12.72 14.05 11.68
CA ASP A 408 12.02 15.33 11.66
C ASP A 408 10.92 15.42 12.73
N ILE A 409 10.08 14.38 12.89
CA ILE A 409 9.00 14.39 13.90
C ILE A 409 9.53 14.20 15.34
N MET A 410 10.65 13.49 15.51
CA MET A 410 11.32 13.36 16.80
C MET A 410 12.11 14.61 17.20
N GLY A 411 12.35 15.53 16.27
CA GLY A 411 13.20 16.70 16.51
C GLY A 411 14.69 16.35 16.60
N LEU A 412 15.14 15.27 15.95
CA LEU A 412 16.55 14.91 15.82
C LEU A 412 17.21 15.69 14.67
N LEU A 413 18.55 15.71 14.61
CA LEU A 413 19.27 16.13 13.41
C LEU A 413 19.09 15.11 12.28
N SER A 414 19.45 15.45 11.04
CA SER A 414 19.25 14.56 9.89
C SER A 414 19.94 13.20 10.06
N PRO A 415 19.51 12.15 9.34
CA PRO A 415 20.23 10.88 9.30
C PRO A 415 21.72 11.06 8.91
N SER A 416 22.10 12.12 8.20
CA SER A 416 23.51 12.40 7.86
C SER A 416 24.36 12.93 9.04
N ALA A 417 23.75 13.25 10.19
CA ALA A 417 24.46 13.80 11.35
C ALA A 417 25.45 12.83 12.01
N ARG A 418 26.34 13.35 12.88
CA ARG A 418 27.30 12.55 13.66
C ARG A 418 26.60 11.48 14.50
N HIS A 419 25.53 11.85 15.21
CA HIS A 419 24.69 10.94 15.98
C HIS A 419 23.40 10.70 15.20
N PHE A 420 23.45 9.75 14.27
CA PHE A 420 22.38 9.47 13.31
C PHE A 420 21.37 8.44 13.80
N CYS A 421 21.67 7.66 14.84
CA CYS A 421 20.74 6.64 15.30
C CYS A 421 19.67 7.27 16.20
N ARG A 422 18.40 6.96 15.90
CA ARG A 422 17.24 7.38 16.69
C ARG A 422 17.00 6.54 17.94
N TYR A 423 17.66 5.38 18.04
CA TYR A 423 17.54 4.45 19.17
C TYR A 423 18.70 4.58 20.17
N CYS A 424 19.92 4.84 19.69
CA CYS A 424 21.12 4.95 20.54
C CYS A 424 22.01 6.16 20.19
N MET A 425 22.99 6.43 21.03
CA MET A 425 23.95 7.54 20.91
C MET A 425 25.22 7.18 20.13
N VAL A 426 25.22 6.15 19.28
CA VAL A 426 26.40 5.80 18.47
C VAL A 426 26.84 6.99 17.60
N SER A 427 28.15 7.15 17.44
CA SER A 427 28.70 8.15 16.52
C SER A 427 29.04 7.53 15.16
N ARG A 428 28.98 8.32 14.09
CA ARG A 428 29.39 7.87 12.74
C ARG A 428 30.79 7.27 12.70
N PRO A 429 31.83 7.87 13.32
CA PRO A 429 33.16 7.26 13.38
C PRO A 429 33.15 5.87 14.03
N ASP A 430 32.47 5.72 15.18
CA ASP A 430 32.43 4.44 15.90
C ASP A 430 31.71 3.36 15.07
N PHE A 431 30.61 3.73 14.41
CA PHE A 431 29.88 2.83 13.50
C PHE A 431 30.71 2.44 12.27
N ARG A 432 31.44 3.39 11.67
CA ARG A 432 32.31 3.10 10.51
C ARG A 432 33.49 2.19 10.90
N ALA A 433 34.02 2.32 12.12
CA ALA A 433 35.06 1.45 12.64
C ALA A 433 34.55 0.03 12.95
N ASN A 434 33.32 -0.10 13.44
CA ASN A 434 32.70 -1.38 13.77
C ASN A 434 31.20 -1.34 13.48
N LEU A 435 30.73 -2.11 12.50
CA LEU A 435 29.31 -2.13 12.13
C LEU A 435 28.38 -2.63 13.24
N LEU A 436 28.94 -3.32 14.24
CA LEU A 436 28.24 -3.79 15.44
C LEU A 436 28.32 -2.80 16.62
N ALA A 437 28.94 -1.63 16.44
CA ALA A 437 29.00 -0.62 17.49
C ALA A 437 27.58 -0.14 17.84
N VAL A 438 27.25 -0.21 19.13
CA VAL A 438 26.00 0.29 19.70
C VAL A 438 26.34 1.29 20.79
N GLY A 439 25.81 2.51 20.67
CA GLY A 439 25.97 3.54 21.70
C GLY A 439 24.99 3.36 22.85
N GLU A 440 25.06 4.25 23.83
CA GLU A 440 24.09 4.29 24.94
C GLU A 440 22.65 4.47 24.41
N ARG A 441 21.70 3.70 24.94
CA ARG A 441 20.28 3.80 24.56
C ARG A 441 19.76 5.18 24.90
N ARG A 442 19.12 5.85 23.93
CA ARG A 442 18.46 7.14 24.18
C ARG A 442 17.33 6.92 25.18
N THR A 443 17.21 7.80 26.17
CA THR A 443 16.08 7.80 27.11
C THR A 443 15.34 9.13 27.04
N LYS A 444 14.09 9.16 27.48
CA LYS A 444 13.31 10.39 27.55
C LYS A 444 14.02 11.50 28.34
N ALA A 445 14.61 11.15 29.49
CA ALA A 445 15.39 12.07 30.31
C ALA A 445 16.61 12.64 29.56
N MET A 446 17.37 11.79 28.86
CA MET A 446 18.50 12.25 28.03
C MET A 446 18.04 13.21 26.92
N LEU A 447 16.92 12.91 26.25
CA LEU A 447 16.39 13.81 25.22
C LEU A 447 15.96 15.16 25.80
N GLU A 448 15.29 15.17 26.95
CA GLU A 448 14.89 16.40 27.64
C GLU A 448 16.10 17.25 28.05
N ASP A 449 17.15 16.61 28.55
CA ASP A 449 18.43 17.25 28.89
C ASP A 449 19.13 17.84 27.66
N HIS A 450 19.22 17.07 26.56
CA HIS A 450 19.80 17.55 25.31
C HIS A 450 19.02 18.73 24.72
N VAL A 451 17.68 18.70 24.77
CA VAL A 451 16.84 19.84 24.35
C VAL A 451 17.14 21.08 25.20
N ARG A 452 17.32 20.92 26.52
CA ARG A 452 17.71 22.03 27.41
C ARG A 452 19.07 22.61 27.03
N MET A 453 20.08 21.75 26.82
CA MET A 453 21.41 22.17 26.39
C MET A 453 21.39 22.93 25.05
N VAL A 454 20.61 22.45 24.08
CA VAL A 454 20.48 23.08 22.75
C VAL A 454 19.81 24.45 22.86
N ARG A 455 18.81 24.61 23.75
CA ARG A 455 18.16 25.92 24.01
C ARG A 455 19.13 26.93 24.61
N GLU A 456 20.04 26.49 25.48
CA GLU A 456 21.06 27.35 26.08
C GLU A 456 22.17 27.70 25.09
N ARG A 457 22.63 26.72 24.29
CA ARG A 457 23.69 26.88 23.31
C ARG A 457 23.42 26.04 22.06
N ARG A 458 22.96 26.71 20.99
CA ARG A 458 22.62 26.07 19.72
C ARG A 458 23.76 25.24 19.09
N SER A 459 25.03 25.55 19.36
CA SER A 459 26.16 24.77 18.83
C SER A 459 26.19 23.32 19.32
N GLN A 460 25.50 23.00 20.42
CA GLN A 460 25.42 21.66 21.03
C GLN A 460 24.54 20.69 20.23
N GLU A 461 23.75 21.17 19.25
CA GLU A 461 22.92 20.30 18.38
C GLU A 461 23.75 19.17 17.76
N LYS A 462 24.96 19.48 17.29
CA LYS A 462 25.85 18.52 16.61
C LYS A 462 26.45 17.48 17.57
N GLU A 463 26.60 17.83 18.85
CA GLU A 463 27.18 16.96 19.88
C GLU A 463 26.16 15.94 20.39
N CYS A 464 24.88 16.31 20.51
CA CYS A 464 23.83 15.41 21.01
C CYS A 464 22.94 14.80 19.91
N GLY A 465 22.99 15.34 18.69
CA GLY A 465 22.14 14.91 17.58
C GLY A 465 20.67 15.34 17.70
N VAL A 466 20.36 16.32 18.55
CA VAL A 466 18.99 16.79 18.81
C VAL A 466 18.85 18.25 18.35
N ARG A 467 17.72 18.57 17.71
CA ARG A 467 17.37 19.93 17.26
C ARG A 467 16.30 20.56 18.15
N LYS A 468 15.25 19.80 18.48
CA LYS A 468 14.11 20.27 19.28
C LYS A 468 13.40 19.11 19.97
N SER A 469 12.42 19.42 20.81
CA SER A 469 11.59 18.42 21.48
C SER A 469 10.63 17.76 20.48
N CYS A 470 10.31 16.48 20.70
CA CYS A 470 9.33 15.74 19.92
C CYS A 470 7.91 16.22 20.27
N SER A 471 7.14 16.63 19.26
CA SER A 471 5.77 17.13 19.46
C SER A 471 4.81 16.06 20.03
N LEU A 472 5.12 14.78 19.84
CA LEU A 472 4.29 13.66 20.31
C LEU A 472 4.47 13.34 21.80
N HIS A 473 5.51 13.85 22.47
CA HIS A 473 5.71 13.67 23.92
C HIS A 473 4.63 14.35 24.79
N LEU A 474 3.70 15.09 24.17
CA LEU A 474 2.49 15.59 24.82
C LEU A 474 1.42 14.50 25.05
N SER A 475 1.54 13.34 24.41
CA SER A 475 0.77 12.13 24.73
C SER A 475 1.23 11.55 26.07
N ARG A 476 0.30 10.99 26.85
CA ARG A 476 0.61 10.27 28.10
C ARG A 476 1.15 8.86 27.83
N GLY A 477 0.79 8.27 26.69
CA GLY A 477 1.15 6.90 26.33
C GLY A 477 2.46 6.78 25.55
N PHE A 478 2.80 7.80 24.76
CA PHE A 478 3.90 7.73 23.80
C PHE A 478 5.24 8.23 24.34
N ASP A 479 6.29 7.45 24.10
CA ASP A 479 7.69 7.81 24.31
C ASP A 479 8.52 7.55 23.06
N ALA A 480 9.02 8.62 22.43
CA ALA A 480 9.84 8.56 21.23
C ALA A 480 11.11 7.68 21.35
N THR A 481 11.60 7.37 22.55
CA THR A 481 12.77 6.49 22.73
C THR A 481 12.44 5.00 22.80
N CYS A 482 11.16 4.66 22.96
CA CYS A 482 10.69 3.30 23.15
C CYS A 482 9.64 2.89 22.11
N ASP A 483 8.85 3.84 21.61
CA ASP A 483 7.65 3.62 20.79
C ASP A 483 7.89 4.01 19.32
N ILE A 484 9.15 4.11 18.91
CA ILE A 484 9.55 4.22 17.50
C ILE A 484 10.07 2.88 16.98
N ILE A 485 9.67 2.54 15.75
CA ILE A 485 10.08 1.31 15.08
C ILE A 485 10.97 1.62 13.88
N PHE A 486 11.84 0.68 13.55
CA PHE A 486 12.60 0.68 12.31
C PHE A 486 11.77 0.06 11.20
N ASP A 487 11.62 0.78 10.09
CA ASP A 487 10.80 0.29 9.00
C ASP A 487 11.57 -0.72 8.16
N CYS A 488 11.20 -1.98 8.30
CA CYS A 488 11.82 -3.08 7.57
C CYS A 488 11.65 -2.98 6.06
N PHE A 489 10.63 -2.26 5.56
CA PHE A 489 10.49 -2.02 4.12
C PHE A 489 11.62 -1.12 3.61
N HIS A 490 11.74 0.11 4.13
CA HIS A 490 12.78 1.05 3.69
C HIS A 490 14.20 0.61 4.08
N ASP A 491 14.39 0.03 5.26
CA ASP A 491 15.72 -0.36 5.73
C ASP A 491 16.28 -1.54 4.93
N LEU A 492 15.46 -2.56 4.66
CA LEU A 492 15.90 -3.78 3.99
C LEU A 492 15.65 -3.69 2.48
N LEU A 493 14.39 -3.58 2.05
CA LEU A 493 14.01 -3.72 0.64
C LEU A 493 14.48 -2.54 -0.21
N GLU A 494 14.41 -1.31 0.31
CA GLU A 494 14.95 -0.10 -0.35
C GLU A 494 16.34 0.32 0.14
N GLY A 495 17.02 -0.57 0.88
CA GLY A 495 18.30 -0.28 1.49
C GLY A 495 19.25 -1.46 1.36
N VAL A 496 19.39 -2.23 2.44
CA VAL A 496 20.40 -3.29 2.58
C VAL A 496 20.34 -4.32 1.45
N CYS A 497 19.15 -4.69 0.97
CA CYS A 497 18.98 -5.61 -0.15
C CYS A 497 19.63 -5.09 -1.43
N HIS A 498 19.44 -3.80 -1.77
CA HIS A 498 20.09 -3.23 -2.95
C HIS A 498 21.61 -3.30 -2.84
N TRP A 499 22.15 -3.03 -1.65
CA TRP A 499 23.59 -2.99 -1.43
C TRP A 499 24.22 -4.38 -1.53
N VAL A 500 23.68 -5.34 -0.79
CA VAL A 500 24.20 -6.70 -0.76
C VAL A 500 24.10 -7.35 -2.14
N ILE A 501 22.96 -7.22 -2.82
CA ILE A 501 22.77 -7.79 -4.15
C ILE A 501 23.68 -7.11 -5.18
N SER A 502 23.76 -5.78 -5.19
CA SER A 502 24.61 -5.06 -6.13
C SER A 502 26.09 -5.42 -5.96
N LEU A 503 26.61 -5.38 -4.74
CA LEU A 503 28.01 -5.69 -4.45
C LEU A 503 28.36 -7.15 -4.74
N SER A 504 27.47 -8.09 -4.40
CA SER A 504 27.67 -9.51 -4.70
C SER A 504 27.67 -9.76 -6.21
N LEU A 505 26.73 -9.16 -6.96
CA LEU A 505 26.70 -9.26 -8.42
C LEU A 505 27.95 -8.68 -9.07
N ARG A 506 28.44 -7.53 -8.61
CA ARG A 506 29.71 -6.97 -9.07
C ARG A 506 30.86 -7.96 -8.85
N SER A 507 30.91 -8.62 -7.70
CA SER A 507 31.94 -9.64 -7.42
C SER A 507 31.82 -10.84 -8.37
N PHE A 508 30.63 -11.41 -8.53
CA PHE A 508 30.44 -12.60 -9.39
C PHE A 508 30.76 -12.33 -10.86
N ILE A 509 30.45 -11.13 -11.35
CA ILE A 509 30.56 -10.79 -12.78
C ILE A 509 31.95 -10.24 -13.09
N ASN A 510 32.49 -9.33 -12.27
CA ASN A 510 33.71 -8.59 -12.60
C ASN A 510 34.97 -9.17 -11.96
N ALA A 511 34.86 -9.79 -10.77
CA ALA A 511 36.02 -10.31 -10.05
C ALA A 511 36.20 -11.82 -10.29
N SER A 512 35.13 -12.60 -10.13
CA SER A 512 35.15 -14.05 -10.28
C SER A 512 34.80 -14.53 -11.69
N GLU A 513 34.16 -13.66 -12.50
CA GLU A 513 33.72 -13.94 -13.88
C GLU A 513 32.88 -15.23 -14.03
N TYR A 514 32.04 -15.56 -13.04
CA TYR A 514 31.21 -16.78 -13.06
C TYR A 514 30.17 -16.78 -14.19
N PHE A 515 29.60 -15.61 -14.49
CA PHE A 515 28.62 -15.41 -15.55
C PHE A 515 28.58 -13.94 -15.97
N SER A 516 27.98 -13.67 -17.13
CA SER A 516 27.78 -12.31 -17.66
C SER A 516 26.45 -11.69 -17.21
N LEU A 517 26.38 -10.36 -17.20
CA LEU A 517 25.13 -9.62 -16.99
C LEU A 517 24.01 -10.04 -17.97
N LYS A 518 24.36 -10.35 -19.22
CA LYS A 518 23.40 -10.83 -20.22
C LYS A 518 22.77 -12.16 -19.81
N GLN A 519 23.57 -13.09 -19.27
CA GLN A 519 23.07 -14.36 -18.74
C GLN A 519 22.19 -14.13 -17.52
N PHE A 520 22.59 -13.28 -16.58
CA PHE A 520 21.78 -12.97 -15.39
C PHE A 520 20.41 -12.37 -15.76
N ASN A 521 20.37 -11.38 -16.64
CA ASN A 521 19.14 -10.81 -17.18
C ASN A 521 18.28 -11.87 -17.89
N GLY A 522 18.90 -12.74 -18.69
CA GLY A 522 18.21 -13.87 -19.33
C GLY A 522 17.56 -14.82 -18.31
N ARG A 523 18.24 -15.10 -17.19
CA ARG A 523 17.71 -15.93 -16.10
C ARG A 523 16.53 -15.28 -15.41
N ILE A 524 16.60 -13.98 -15.12
CA ILE A 524 15.44 -13.23 -14.58
C ILE A 524 14.25 -13.33 -15.54
N ALA A 525 14.49 -13.19 -16.84
CA ALA A 525 13.43 -13.25 -17.84
C ALA A 525 12.77 -14.65 -17.91
N ALA A 526 13.57 -15.71 -17.84
CA ALA A 526 13.15 -17.10 -17.99
C ALA A 526 12.70 -17.79 -16.69
N PHE A 527 12.97 -17.20 -15.52
CA PHE A 527 12.60 -17.78 -14.23
C PHE A 527 11.08 -17.98 -14.11
N ASN A 528 10.67 -19.12 -13.55
CA ASN A 528 9.26 -19.44 -13.36
C ASN A 528 8.74 -18.85 -12.04
N TYR A 529 8.21 -17.62 -12.10
CA TYR A 529 7.65 -16.94 -10.93
C TYR A 529 6.31 -17.56 -10.53
N GLY A 530 6.16 -17.87 -9.24
CA GLY A 530 4.89 -18.34 -8.68
C GLY A 530 3.79 -17.28 -8.72
N VAL A 531 2.54 -17.69 -8.48
CA VAL A 531 1.36 -16.82 -8.55
C VAL A 531 1.50 -15.55 -7.70
N ASN A 532 2.12 -15.66 -6.52
CA ASN A 532 2.32 -14.55 -5.59
C ASN A 532 3.41 -13.55 -6.05
N ASP A 533 4.36 -14.01 -6.86
CA ASP A 533 5.52 -13.22 -7.32
C ASP A 533 5.37 -12.73 -8.76
N PHE A 534 4.42 -13.28 -9.53
CA PHE A 534 4.26 -12.97 -10.95
C PHE A 534 4.09 -11.46 -11.23
N LYS A 535 3.29 -10.76 -10.42
CA LYS A 535 3.09 -9.31 -10.53
C LYS A 535 4.30 -8.48 -10.06
N ASN A 536 5.21 -9.09 -9.29
CA ASN A 536 6.38 -8.44 -8.69
C ASN A 536 7.70 -8.97 -9.27
N LYS A 537 7.66 -9.57 -10.48
CA LYS A 537 8.85 -10.02 -11.20
C LYS A 537 9.90 -8.90 -11.27
N PRO A 538 11.18 -9.18 -10.97
CA PRO A 538 12.26 -8.22 -11.13
C PRO A 538 12.38 -7.74 -12.58
N SER A 539 12.61 -6.45 -12.76
CA SER A 539 12.83 -5.85 -14.07
C SER A 539 14.16 -6.34 -14.68
N VAL A 540 14.15 -6.66 -15.97
CA VAL A 540 15.34 -7.13 -16.70
C VAL A 540 16.16 -5.93 -17.18
N ASN A 541 16.72 -5.16 -16.24
CA ASN A 541 17.38 -3.88 -16.52
C ASN A 541 18.77 -3.76 -15.88
N PHE A 542 19.41 -4.88 -15.55
CA PHE A 542 20.74 -4.87 -14.95
C PHE A 542 21.79 -4.55 -16.02
N THR A 543 22.43 -3.41 -15.86
CA THR A 543 23.59 -2.93 -16.64
C THR A 543 24.79 -2.70 -15.71
N VAL A 544 25.99 -2.57 -16.29
CA VAL A 544 27.20 -2.23 -15.52
C VAL A 544 27.01 -0.94 -14.73
N ASP A 545 26.40 0.08 -15.35
CA ASP A 545 26.11 1.37 -14.69
C ASP A 545 25.10 1.21 -13.56
N SER A 546 24.05 0.41 -13.76
CA SER A 546 23.06 0.12 -12.72
C SER A 546 23.67 -0.60 -11.52
N LEU A 547 24.67 -1.47 -11.77
CA LEU A 547 25.40 -2.11 -10.70
C LEU A 547 26.26 -1.08 -9.99
N ASN A 548 26.92 -0.16 -10.67
CA ASN A 548 27.78 0.86 -10.04
C ASN A 548 27.03 1.94 -9.24
N GLY A 549 25.74 2.13 -9.51
CA GLY A 549 24.87 3.07 -8.80
C GLY A 549 24.61 2.70 -7.33
N SER A 550 23.99 3.64 -6.60
CA SER A 550 23.61 3.51 -5.19
C SER A 550 22.39 2.61 -4.95
N LYS A 551 21.48 2.54 -5.93
CA LYS A 551 20.29 1.68 -5.92
C LYS A 551 20.11 0.98 -7.26
N LEU A 552 19.67 -0.28 -7.18
CA LEU A 552 19.21 -1.02 -8.36
C LEU A 552 17.86 -0.45 -8.81
N LYS A 553 17.62 -0.38 -10.13
CA LYS A 553 16.37 0.12 -10.72
C LYS A 553 15.23 -0.90 -10.56
N GLN A 554 14.84 -1.16 -9.32
CA GLN A 554 13.83 -2.12 -8.90
C GLN A 554 12.96 -1.47 -7.82
N THR A 555 11.66 -1.77 -7.80
CA THR A 555 10.79 -1.37 -6.69
C THR A 555 11.06 -2.23 -5.45
N GLY A 556 10.63 -1.79 -4.26
CA GLY A 556 10.80 -2.58 -3.02
C GLY A 556 10.21 -3.99 -3.12
N SER A 557 9.02 -4.16 -3.71
CA SER A 557 8.41 -5.47 -3.96
C SER A 557 9.21 -6.33 -4.94
N GLN A 558 9.77 -5.73 -5.99
CA GLN A 558 10.66 -6.43 -6.93
C GLN A 558 11.96 -6.85 -6.26
N MET A 559 12.54 -6.00 -5.41
CA MET A 559 13.72 -6.34 -4.62
C MET A 559 13.45 -7.48 -3.66
N TRP A 560 12.28 -7.50 -3.01
CA TRP A 560 11.91 -8.62 -2.15
C TRP A 560 11.82 -9.94 -2.93
N CYS A 561 11.19 -9.92 -4.10
CA CYS A 561 11.14 -11.08 -4.99
C CYS A 561 12.56 -11.51 -5.39
N LEU A 562 13.36 -10.58 -5.92
CA LEU A 562 14.72 -10.81 -6.39
C LEU A 562 15.59 -11.44 -5.31
N THR A 563 15.64 -10.84 -4.12
CA THR A 563 16.52 -11.32 -3.04
C THR A 563 16.12 -12.73 -2.59
N ARG A 564 14.82 -13.08 -2.56
CA ARG A 564 14.38 -14.44 -2.20
C ARG A 564 14.78 -15.49 -3.22
N ILE A 565 14.69 -15.17 -4.51
CA ILE A 565 15.02 -16.13 -5.58
C ILE A 565 16.49 -16.09 -6.00
N PHE A 566 17.28 -15.16 -5.46
CA PHE A 566 18.59 -14.81 -5.98
C PHE A 566 19.53 -16.01 -6.12
N GLY A 567 19.57 -16.89 -5.12
CA GLY A 567 20.41 -18.11 -5.16
C GLY A 567 20.13 -19.01 -6.36
N PHE A 568 18.87 -19.09 -6.81
CA PHE A 568 18.52 -19.86 -8.02
C PHE A 568 18.99 -19.18 -9.31
N LEU A 569 19.07 -17.85 -9.33
CA LEU A 569 19.54 -17.09 -10.48
C LEU A 569 21.06 -17.16 -10.65
N VAL A 570 21.80 -17.46 -9.59
CA VAL A 570 23.27 -17.51 -9.55
C VAL A 570 23.80 -18.91 -9.27
N ALA A 571 23.10 -19.95 -9.70
CA ALA A 571 23.42 -21.35 -9.39
C ALA A 571 24.83 -21.82 -9.80
N ASP A 572 25.53 -21.12 -10.70
CA ASP A 572 26.93 -21.44 -11.06
C ASP A 572 27.95 -20.94 -10.03
N VAL A 573 27.53 -20.08 -9.10
CA VAL A 573 28.40 -19.59 -8.03
C VAL A 573 28.65 -20.71 -7.04
N PRO A 574 29.92 -21.04 -6.72
CA PRO A 574 30.23 -22.10 -5.77
C PRO A 574 29.65 -21.85 -4.38
N GLU A 575 29.19 -22.90 -3.70
CA GLU A 575 28.62 -22.81 -2.34
C GLU A 575 29.57 -22.18 -1.31
N GLY A 576 30.88 -22.29 -1.52
CA GLY A 576 31.92 -21.72 -0.66
C GLY A 576 32.19 -20.22 -0.90
N ASP A 577 31.56 -19.58 -1.89
CA ASP A 577 31.78 -18.16 -2.16
C ASP A 577 31.24 -17.28 -1.01
N GLU A 578 32.08 -16.35 -0.55
CA GLU A 578 31.76 -15.52 0.60
C GLU A 578 30.67 -14.47 0.32
N ASN A 579 30.54 -13.98 -0.92
CA ASN A 579 29.45 -13.08 -1.30
C ASN A 579 28.13 -13.84 -1.40
N LEU A 580 28.15 -15.09 -1.88
CA LEU A 580 26.94 -15.93 -1.85
C LEU A 580 26.53 -16.22 -0.41
N LYS A 581 27.49 -16.49 0.48
CA LYS A 581 27.24 -16.62 1.92
C LYS A 581 26.63 -15.34 2.51
N LEU A 582 27.12 -14.15 2.11
CA LEU A 582 26.56 -12.87 2.53
C LEU A 582 25.09 -12.72 2.10
N VAL A 583 24.76 -13.07 0.86
CA VAL A 583 23.37 -13.06 0.38
C VAL A 583 22.52 -14.06 1.16
N ASN A 584 23.01 -15.27 1.45
CA ASN A 584 22.28 -16.28 2.21
C ASN A 584 22.01 -15.81 3.66
N LEU A 585 22.96 -15.13 4.29
CA LEU A 585 22.76 -14.50 5.61
C LEU A 585 21.66 -13.43 5.55
N LEU A 586 21.68 -12.57 4.52
CA LEU A 586 20.62 -11.59 4.31
C LEU A 586 19.26 -12.27 4.10
N GLN A 587 19.18 -13.33 3.28
CA GLN A 587 17.93 -14.09 3.09
C GLN A 587 17.40 -14.67 4.39
N ALA A 588 18.27 -15.20 5.26
CA ALA A 588 17.88 -15.72 6.57
C ALA A 588 17.37 -14.60 7.50
N ILE A 589 18.00 -13.41 7.46
CA ILE A 589 17.51 -12.22 8.18
C ILE A 589 16.11 -11.85 7.67
N LEU A 590 15.91 -11.75 6.34
CA LEU A 590 14.62 -11.42 5.75
C LEU A 590 13.53 -12.42 6.16
N LEU A 591 13.86 -13.72 6.20
CA LEU A 591 12.90 -14.76 6.60
C LEU A 591 12.31 -14.51 7.99
N ILE A 592 13.15 -14.12 8.95
CA ILE A 592 12.71 -13.86 10.33
C ILE A 592 11.99 -12.50 10.41
N VAL A 593 12.58 -11.45 9.82
CA VAL A 593 12.04 -10.08 9.91
C VAL A 593 10.64 -9.96 9.30
N PHE A 594 10.40 -10.63 8.17
CA PHE A 594 9.13 -10.57 7.46
C PHE A 594 8.12 -11.64 7.92
N SER A 595 8.42 -12.42 8.97
CA SER A 595 7.49 -13.43 9.49
C SER A 595 6.42 -12.81 10.39
N GLU A 596 5.16 -13.19 10.20
CA GLU A 596 4.02 -12.77 11.04
C GLU A 596 4.08 -13.34 12.47
N ALA A 597 4.78 -14.45 12.64
CA ALA A 597 4.93 -15.15 13.91
C ALA A 597 6.39 -15.54 14.12
N VAL A 598 6.98 -15.12 15.23
CA VAL A 598 8.41 -15.32 15.52
C VAL A 598 8.57 -15.87 16.94
N ARG A 599 9.33 -16.96 17.11
CA ARG A 599 9.61 -17.50 18.44
C ARG A 599 10.76 -16.73 19.09
N ALA A 600 10.84 -16.77 20.42
CA ALA A 600 11.92 -16.12 21.15
C ALA A 600 13.33 -16.57 20.68
N GLU A 601 13.48 -17.85 20.34
CA GLU A 601 14.73 -18.42 19.83
C GLU A 601 15.10 -17.86 18.45
N ASP A 602 14.11 -17.61 17.59
CA ASP A 602 14.33 -17.03 16.27
C ASP A 602 14.80 -15.58 16.39
N ILE A 603 14.36 -14.84 17.42
CA ILE A 603 14.88 -13.48 17.71
C ILE A 603 16.35 -13.52 18.13
N THR A 604 16.73 -14.49 18.96
CA THR A 604 18.15 -14.70 19.32
C THR A 604 18.96 -15.11 18.10
N ARG A 605 18.43 -15.97 17.23
CA ARG A 605 19.10 -16.33 15.98
C ARG A 605 19.23 -15.15 15.04
N LEU A 606 18.26 -14.25 14.99
CA LEU A 606 18.33 -13.01 14.21
C LEU A 606 19.51 -12.13 14.65
N GLU A 607 19.76 -12.03 15.96
CA GLU A 607 20.90 -11.29 16.52
C GLU A 607 22.24 -11.87 16.03
N GLU A 608 22.40 -13.19 16.05
CA GLU A 608 23.57 -13.89 15.51
C GLU A 608 23.72 -13.70 14.00
N LEU A 609 22.63 -13.84 13.23
CA LEU A 609 22.64 -13.68 11.78
C LEU A 609 23.05 -12.27 11.38
N ILE A 610 22.58 -11.24 12.08
CA ILE A 610 22.97 -9.85 11.85
C ILE A 610 24.45 -9.65 12.19
N ALA A 611 24.94 -10.24 13.29
CA ALA A 611 26.34 -10.17 13.65
C ALA A 611 27.24 -10.81 12.57
N GLU A 612 26.93 -12.03 12.16
CA GLU A 612 27.63 -12.76 11.09
C GLU A 612 27.58 -11.98 9.77
N HIS A 613 26.41 -11.46 9.39
CA HIS A 613 26.21 -10.66 8.19
C HIS A 613 27.08 -9.40 8.19
N HIS A 614 27.06 -8.61 9.26
CA HIS A 614 27.79 -7.34 9.32
C HIS A 614 29.30 -7.55 9.37
N ILE A 615 29.79 -8.56 10.10
CA ILE A 615 31.21 -8.91 10.10
C ILE A 615 31.67 -9.28 8.69
N LEU A 616 30.89 -10.12 7.99
CA LEU A 616 31.20 -10.54 6.64
C LEU A 616 31.14 -9.37 5.65
N PHE A 617 30.09 -8.55 5.72
CA PHE A 617 29.92 -7.34 4.92
C PHE A 617 31.08 -6.37 5.12
N GLN A 618 31.46 -6.10 6.38
CA GLN A 618 32.57 -5.20 6.70
C GLN A 618 33.89 -5.71 6.10
N ARG A 619 34.15 -7.01 6.21
CA ARG A 619 35.36 -7.62 5.66
C ARG A 619 35.42 -7.59 4.13
N LEU A 620 34.31 -7.90 3.46
CA LEU A 620 34.24 -8.01 2.01
C LEU A 620 34.19 -6.64 1.31
N HIS A 621 33.50 -5.67 1.90
CA HIS A 621 33.07 -4.48 1.18
C HIS A 621 33.46 -3.15 1.82
N VAL A 622 34.00 -3.12 3.05
CA VAL A 622 34.33 -1.86 3.74
C VAL A 622 35.85 -1.67 3.84
N THR A 623 36.33 -0.45 3.60
CA THR A 623 37.74 -0.06 3.80
C THR A 623 38.01 0.33 5.26
N PRO A 624 39.16 -0.06 5.83
CA PRO A 624 39.78 0.70 6.92
C PRO A 624 40.20 2.07 6.37
N GLU A 625 39.92 3.15 7.10
CA GLU A 625 40.07 4.55 6.68
C GLU A 625 41.44 4.86 6.04
N ASN A 626 41.45 5.24 4.75
CA ASN A 626 42.41 6.19 4.11
C ASN A 626 42.27 6.35 2.58
N ASP A 627 41.39 5.65 1.87
CA ASP A 627 41.24 5.84 0.41
C ASP A 627 39.91 6.50 0.02
N VAL A 628 40.06 7.60 -0.73
CA VAL A 628 39.14 8.41 -1.55
C VAL A 628 37.63 8.20 -1.34
N PHE A 629 37.01 9.31 -0.92
CA PHE A 629 35.59 9.50 -0.66
C PHE A 629 34.70 9.20 -1.88
N ASP A 630 33.72 8.35 -1.67
CA ASP A 630 32.46 8.37 -2.40
C ASP A 630 31.38 8.00 -1.38
N GLU A 631 30.66 9.00 -0.86
CA GLU A 631 29.47 8.74 -0.07
C GLU A 631 28.43 8.17 -1.03
N LEU A 632 28.00 6.93 -0.83
CA LEU A 632 26.73 6.47 -1.38
C LEU A 632 25.60 7.11 -0.54
N SER A 633 25.51 8.44 -0.60
CA SER A 633 24.35 9.18 -0.14
C SER A 633 23.21 9.00 -1.14
N ASP A 634 21.98 9.23 -0.69
CA ASP A 634 20.76 9.26 -1.53
C ASP A 634 20.73 10.50 -2.46
N ASP A 635 21.85 11.20 -2.68
CA ASP A 635 21.89 12.44 -3.44
C ASP A 635 22.34 12.15 -4.89
N GLU A 636 21.38 12.27 -5.82
CA GLU A 636 21.64 12.37 -7.25
C GLU A 636 22.38 13.68 -7.55
N ASN A 637 23.61 13.60 -8.03
CA ASN A 637 24.16 14.35 -9.16
C ASN A 637 25.67 14.13 -9.24
N ASP A 638 26.14 13.82 -10.45
CA ASP A 638 27.43 14.16 -11.04
C ASP A 638 27.90 13.00 -11.95
N ALA A 639 27.42 13.03 -13.20
CA ALA A 639 28.00 12.29 -14.30
C ALA A 639 28.79 13.28 -15.16
N GLU A 640 30.13 13.21 -15.13
CA GLU A 640 30.97 13.87 -16.13
C GLU A 640 31.20 12.90 -17.30
N ASP A 641 30.90 13.40 -18.50
CA ASP A 641 31.11 12.74 -19.79
C ASP A 641 32.61 12.56 -20.06
N ILE A 642 33.02 11.35 -20.45
CA ILE A 642 34.34 11.09 -21.04
C ILE A 642 34.15 10.66 -22.49
N ASP A 643 34.67 11.48 -23.39
CA ASP A 643 34.68 11.29 -24.84
C ASP A 643 35.86 10.39 -25.30
N ASN A 644 35.52 9.54 -26.28
CA ASN A 644 36.35 8.92 -27.34
C ASN A 644 36.88 7.47 -27.10
N PRO A 645 36.59 6.46 -27.98
CA PRO A 645 36.77 5.03 -27.66
C PRO A 645 37.88 4.26 -28.42
N ASP A 646 38.82 4.93 -29.11
CA ASP A 646 39.67 4.27 -30.12
C ASP A 646 41.19 4.18 -29.83
N ASP A 647 41.66 4.30 -28.57
CA ASP A 647 43.09 4.09 -28.22
C ASP A 647 43.37 2.66 -27.68
N PRO A 648 44.22 1.84 -28.32
CA PRO A 648 44.58 0.51 -27.81
C PRO A 648 45.33 0.51 -26.46
N ALA A 649 45.97 1.62 -26.08
CA ALA A 649 46.58 1.77 -24.74
C ALA A 649 45.51 2.00 -23.65
N GLU A 650 44.33 2.49 -24.03
CA GLU A 650 43.17 2.60 -23.14
C GLU A 650 42.52 1.25 -22.87
N GLY A 651 42.70 0.21 -23.70
CA GLY A 651 42.16 -1.12 -23.44
C GLY A 651 42.73 -1.79 -22.17
N GLU A 652 44.04 -1.67 -21.95
CA GLU A 652 44.69 -2.13 -20.72
C GLU A 652 44.40 -1.20 -19.54
N ALA A 653 44.38 0.13 -19.75
CA ALA A 653 44.03 1.10 -18.70
C ALA A 653 42.55 1.02 -18.29
N PHE A 654 41.64 0.68 -19.21
CA PHE A 654 40.20 0.45 -19.01
C PHE A 654 39.96 -0.90 -18.36
N ALA A 655 40.69 -1.96 -18.74
CA ALA A 655 40.67 -3.23 -18.02
C ALA A 655 41.24 -3.10 -16.59
N GLU A 656 42.32 -2.33 -16.41
CA GLU A 656 42.90 -1.97 -15.10
C GLU A 656 41.93 -1.09 -14.29
N ASN A 657 41.24 -0.11 -14.91
CA ASN A 657 40.21 0.70 -14.26
C ASN A 657 38.95 -0.12 -13.94
N GLN A 658 38.57 -1.09 -14.78
CA GLN A 658 37.49 -2.02 -14.51
C GLN A 658 37.84 -2.98 -13.37
N ARG A 659 39.09 -3.46 -13.30
CA ARG A 659 39.62 -4.25 -12.16
C ARG A 659 39.70 -3.41 -10.87
N ARG A 660 40.10 -2.14 -10.96
CA ARG A 660 40.07 -1.19 -9.83
C ARG A 660 38.63 -0.87 -9.39
N ARG A 661 37.68 -0.75 -10.33
CA ARG A 661 36.23 -0.58 -10.06
C ARG A 661 35.58 -1.86 -9.50
N ALA A 662 36.10 -3.05 -9.83
CA ALA A 662 35.60 -4.33 -9.33
C ALA A 662 35.79 -4.53 -7.82
N HIS A 663 36.63 -3.72 -7.17
CA HIS A 663 36.88 -3.76 -5.72
C HIS A 663 36.49 -2.45 -5.02
N LYS A 664 35.53 -1.69 -5.59
CA LYS A 664 35.05 -0.44 -4.99
C LYS A 664 34.49 -0.71 -3.59
N LYS A 665 35.29 -0.44 -2.56
CA LYS A 665 34.86 -0.50 -1.16
C LYS A 665 33.90 0.65 -0.90
N VAL A 666 32.91 0.42 -0.05
CA VAL A 666 31.79 1.32 0.16
C VAL A 666 31.77 1.85 1.58
N THR A 667 31.26 3.08 1.72
CA THR A 667 30.93 3.64 3.04
C THR A 667 29.63 2.98 3.53
N PRO A 668 29.62 2.39 4.74
CA PRO A 668 28.43 1.79 5.32
C PRO A 668 27.32 2.82 5.55
N GLY A 669 26.08 2.45 5.22
CA GLY A 669 24.90 3.28 5.35
C GLY A 669 24.22 3.04 6.67
N ASN A 670 23.53 4.05 7.18
CA ASN A 670 22.87 4.01 8.48
C ASN A 670 21.87 2.86 8.63
N LYS A 671 21.23 2.47 7.52
CA LYS A 671 20.25 1.37 7.48
C LYS A 671 20.86 0.06 8.00
N LEU A 672 22.15 -0.21 7.75
CA LEU A 672 22.85 -1.36 8.32
C LEU A 672 22.87 -1.30 9.86
N HIS A 673 23.11 -0.13 10.44
CA HIS A 673 23.07 0.04 11.89
C HIS A 673 21.66 -0.14 12.45
N HIS A 674 20.59 0.11 11.71
CA HIS A 674 19.24 -0.13 12.21
C HIS A 674 19.01 -1.60 12.55
N LEU A 675 19.53 -2.53 11.73
CA LEU A 675 19.36 -3.98 11.95
C LEU A 675 19.83 -4.41 13.34
N VAL A 676 20.91 -3.85 13.87
CA VAL A 676 21.44 -4.27 15.18
C VAL A 676 20.44 -4.04 16.33
N HIS A 677 19.45 -3.17 16.12
CA HIS A 677 18.37 -2.91 17.08
C HIS A 677 17.13 -3.78 16.86
N TYR A 678 17.01 -4.47 15.72
CA TYR A 678 15.81 -5.25 15.38
C TYR A 678 15.47 -6.31 16.44
N PRO A 679 16.43 -7.09 17.00
CA PRO A 679 16.12 -8.05 18.04
C PRO A 679 15.46 -7.43 19.27
N GLU A 680 15.95 -6.27 19.74
CA GLU A 680 15.34 -5.56 20.87
C GLU A 680 13.97 -4.97 20.53
N VAL A 681 13.81 -4.42 19.32
CA VAL A 681 12.50 -3.91 18.87
C VAL A 681 11.47 -5.04 18.74
N PHE A 682 11.88 -6.23 18.27
CA PHE A 682 11.03 -7.43 18.26
C PHE A 682 10.58 -7.82 19.68
N ARG A 683 11.50 -7.83 20.65
CA ARG A 683 11.17 -8.15 22.04
C ARG A 683 10.24 -7.12 22.68
N ASP A 684 10.38 -5.85 22.31
CA ASP A 684 9.56 -4.75 22.84
C ASP A 684 8.17 -4.70 22.19
N HIS A 685 8.06 -4.89 20.87
CA HIS A 685 6.84 -4.62 20.09
C HIS A 685 6.22 -5.84 19.38
N GLY A 686 6.84 -7.01 19.45
CA GLY A 686 6.42 -8.19 18.70
C GLY A 686 6.79 -8.11 17.21
N SER A 687 6.03 -8.83 16.37
CA SER A 687 6.40 -9.01 14.95
C SER A 687 6.47 -7.68 14.15
N LEU A 688 7.62 -7.42 13.52
CA LEU A 688 7.91 -6.15 12.85
C LEU A 688 7.14 -5.93 11.55
N ILE A 689 6.75 -7.01 10.85
CA ILE A 689 5.98 -6.90 9.59
C ILE A 689 4.64 -6.19 9.77
N ARG A 690 4.12 -6.16 11.01
CA ARG A 690 2.87 -5.47 11.35
C ARG A 690 3.00 -3.94 11.32
N TYR A 691 4.23 -3.43 11.36
CA TYR A 691 4.49 -2.00 11.45
C TYR A 691 5.02 -1.39 10.17
N TRP A 692 5.44 -2.19 9.17
CA TRP A 692 6.12 -1.70 7.98
C TRP A 692 5.33 -0.64 7.19
N CYS A 693 6.05 0.26 6.53
CA CYS A 693 5.43 1.43 5.93
C CYS A 693 4.90 1.18 4.48
N ALA A 694 5.16 0.01 3.87
CA ALA A 694 4.79 -0.33 2.47
C ALA A 694 3.29 -0.10 2.13
N ARG A 695 2.39 -0.38 3.08
CA ARG A 695 0.95 -0.18 2.86
C ARG A 695 0.59 1.30 2.75
N TYR A 696 1.31 2.17 3.44
CA TYR A 696 1.06 3.61 3.41
C TYR A 696 1.48 4.20 2.06
N GLU A 697 2.58 3.73 1.47
CA GLU A 697 2.95 4.06 0.08
C GLU A 697 1.88 3.62 -0.93
N GLY A 698 1.36 2.39 -0.80
CA GLY A 698 0.22 1.94 -1.59
C GLY A 698 -1.01 2.84 -1.39
N ARG A 699 -1.23 3.33 -0.17
CA ARG A 699 -2.31 4.26 0.15
C ARG A 699 -2.08 5.65 -0.46
N HIS A 700 -0.84 6.12 -0.64
CA HIS A 700 -0.53 7.41 -1.26
C HIS A 700 -0.98 7.50 -2.72
N GLN A 701 -0.98 6.38 -3.45
CA GLN A 701 -1.37 6.32 -4.86
C GLN A 701 -2.77 6.90 -5.12
N ILE A 702 -3.64 6.90 -4.09
CA ILE A 702 -4.95 7.55 -4.14
C ILE A 702 -4.82 9.03 -4.53
N PHE A 703 -3.86 9.76 -3.94
CA PHE A 703 -3.68 11.18 -4.19
C PHE A 703 -3.12 11.45 -5.58
N SER A 704 -2.13 10.69 -6.04
CA SER A 704 -1.57 10.86 -7.39
C SER A 704 -2.63 10.57 -8.46
N LYS A 705 -3.47 9.54 -8.26
CA LYS A 705 -4.58 9.20 -9.16
C LYS A 705 -5.68 10.27 -9.17
N TYR A 706 -6.02 10.83 -8.02
CA TYR A 706 -6.98 11.94 -7.94
C TYR A 706 -6.42 13.23 -8.52
N GLY A 707 -5.14 13.52 -8.26
CA GLY A 707 -4.45 14.71 -8.75
C GLY A 707 -4.44 14.79 -10.27
N SER A 708 -4.14 13.67 -10.93
CA SER A 708 -4.11 13.57 -12.39
C SER A 708 -5.49 13.69 -13.06
N ILE A 709 -6.57 13.34 -12.35
CA ILE A 709 -7.93 13.35 -12.90
C ILE A 709 -8.68 14.66 -12.60
N CYS A 710 -8.57 15.15 -11.36
CA CYS A 710 -9.31 16.35 -10.95
C CYS A 710 -8.73 17.63 -11.57
N CYS A 711 -7.41 17.68 -11.81
CA CYS A 711 -6.69 18.84 -12.35
C CYS A 711 -7.04 20.18 -11.66
N ASN A 712 -7.53 20.15 -10.42
CA ASN A 712 -7.91 21.31 -9.63
C ASN A 712 -6.91 21.52 -8.50
N PHE A 713 -6.05 22.51 -8.69
CA PHE A 713 -4.93 22.81 -7.79
C PHE A 713 -5.18 24.03 -6.89
N ILE A 714 -6.41 24.57 -6.83
CA ILE A 714 -6.74 25.76 -6.03
C ILE A 714 -6.62 25.47 -4.53
N ASN A 715 -7.19 24.35 -4.08
CA ASN A 715 -6.99 23.82 -2.73
C ASN A 715 -6.94 22.29 -2.81
N ILE A 716 -5.75 21.80 -3.18
CA ILE A 716 -5.53 20.37 -3.40
C ILE A 716 -5.69 19.58 -2.10
N VAL A 717 -5.20 20.11 -0.98
CA VAL A 717 -5.25 19.48 0.35
C VAL A 717 -6.70 19.15 0.74
N LYS A 718 -7.61 20.12 0.60
CA LYS A 718 -9.04 19.94 0.86
C LYS A 718 -9.69 18.92 -0.06
N SER A 719 -9.37 19.00 -1.35
CA SER A 719 -9.94 18.10 -2.35
C SER A 719 -9.50 16.65 -2.09
N MET A 720 -8.21 16.45 -1.81
CA MET A 720 -7.65 15.14 -1.47
C MET A 720 -8.22 14.58 -0.16
N ALA A 721 -8.34 15.42 0.88
CA ALA A 721 -8.92 15.00 2.15
C ALA A 721 -10.39 14.55 2.00
N GLN A 722 -11.20 15.30 1.25
CA GLN A 722 -12.60 14.93 0.99
C GLN A 722 -12.70 13.60 0.24
N MET A 723 -11.91 13.41 -0.82
CA MET A 723 -11.93 12.16 -1.58
C MET A 723 -11.44 10.97 -0.76
N TYR A 724 -10.43 11.18 0.08
CA TYR A 724 -9.95 10.15 1.01
C TYR A 724 -11.06 9.70 1.98
N GLN A 725 -11.81 10.65 2.54
CA GLN A 725 -12.91 10.34 3.46
C GLN A 725 -14.05 9.58 2.76
N LEU A 726 -14.35 9.87 1.48
CA LEU A 726 -15.30 9.07 0.70
C LEU A 726 -14.81 7.63 0.46
N SER A 727 -13.53 7.46 0.12
CA SER A 727 -12.92 6.12 0.00
C SER A 727 -12.97 5.36 1.32
N THR A 728 -12.68 6.04 2.43
CA THR A 728 -12.70 5.46 3.79
C THR A 728 -14.12 5.03 4.18
N LEU A 729 -15.11 5.91 3.99
CA LEU A 729 -16.51 5.60 4.28
C LEU A 729 -16.99 4.39 3.47
N SER A 730 -16.71 4.35 2.16
CA SER A 730 -17.13 3.21 1.35
C SER A 730 -16.47 1.89 1.79
N GLY A 731 -15.20 1.93 2.22
CA GLY A 731 -14.52 0.77 2.79
C GLY A 731 -15.19 0.26 4.08
N ILE A 732 -15.59 1.17 4.97
CA ILE A 732 -16.30 0.85 6.21
C ILE A 732 -17.70 0.27 5.93
N LEU A 733 -18.43 0.81 4.95
CA LEU A 733 -19.76 0.32 4.61
C LEU A 733 -19.71 -1.05 3.91
N LYS A 734 -18.77 -1.27 2.99
CA LYS A 734 -18.60 -2.58 2.33
C LYS A 734 -18.29 -3.72 3.29
N THR A 735 -17.60 -3.44 4.39
CA THR A 735 -17.33 -4.44 5.44
C THR A 735 -18.57 -4.78 6.26
N SER A 736 -19.55 -3.88 6.34
CA SER A 736 -20.88 -4.17 6.93
C SER A 736 -21.76 -5.02 5.99
N TYR A 737 -21.86 -4.67 4.71
CA TYR A 737 -22.74 -5.38 3.75
C TYR A 737 -22.35 -6.85 3.51
N ARG A 738 -21.04 -7.16 3.49
CA ARG A 738 -20.59 -8.56 3.40
C ARG A 738 -21.02 -9.43 4.57
N ALA A 739 -21.31 -8.84 5.73
CA ALA A 739 -21.81 -9.57 6.89
C ALA A 739 -23.29 -9.93 6.71
N GLU A 740 -24.10 -9.00 6.21
CA GLU A 740 -25.53 -9.22 5.94
C GLU A 740 -25.74 -10.30 4.85
N GLU A 741 -24.94 -10.29 3.76
CA GLU A 741 -25.00 -11.32 2.72
C GLU A 741 -24.56 -12.71 3.21
N MET A 742 -23.60 -12.80 4.14
CA MET A 742 -23.16 -14.07 4.72
C MET A 742 -24.15 -14.62 5.77
N GLU A 743 -24.84 -13.75 6.51
CA GLU A 743 -25.90 -14.17 7.45
C GLU A 743 -27.14 -14.69 6.72
N LEU A 744 -27.47 -14.12 5.55
CA LEU A 744 -28.56 -14.59 4.68
C LEU A 744 -28.28 -15.96 4.03
N GLN A 745 -27.01 -16.34 3.85
CA GLN A 745 -26.64 -17.62 3.23
C GLN A 745 -26.55 -18.79 4.21
N GLY A 746 -26.71 -18.55 5.52
CA GLY A 746 -26.56 -19.57 6.55
C GLY A 746 -25.15 -20.19 6.60
N PRO A 747 -24.82 -20.98 7.64
CA PRO A 747 -23.54 -21.68 7.67
C PRO A 747 -23.50 -22.70 6.53
N GLN A 748 -22.68 -22.43 5.50
CA GLN A 748 -22.30 -23.46 4.55
C GLN A 748 -21.51 -24.52 5.33
N ASN A 749 -22.16 -25.65 5.60
CA ASN A 749 -21.50 -26.86 6.08
C ASN A 749 -20.51 -27.31 5.01
N ILE A 750 -19.26 -26.87 5.13
CA ILE A 750 -18.14 -27.49 4.44
C ILE A 750 -17.86 -28.78 5.21
N SER A 751 -18.48 -29.88 4.78
CA SER A 751 -18.05 -31.21 5.18
C SER A 751 -16.66 -31.45 4.62
N VAL A 752 -15.68 -31.58 5.50
CA VAL A 752 -14.35 -32.07 5.14
C VAL A 752 -14.45 -33.58 5.02
N GLU A 753 -14.67 -34.09 3.81
CA GLU A 753 -14.30 -35.45 3.40
C GLU A 753 -13.10 -35.40 2.45
#